data_AF-A0A179SZ20-F1
#
_entry.id   AF-A0A179SZ20-F1
#
_cell.length_a   1.000
_cell.length_b   1.000
_cell.length_c   1.000
_cell.angle_alpha   90.00
_cell.angle_beta   90.00
_cell.angle_gamma   90.00
#
_symmetry.space_group_name_H-M   'P 1'
#
loop_
_entity.id
_entity.type
_entity.pdbx_description
1 polymer ?
#
loop_
_entity_poly.entity_id
_entity_poly.type
_entity_poly.pdbx_seq_one_letter_code
_entity_poly.pdbx_strand_id
1 'polypeptide(L)'
;MKRKLFHGALATTLAISVLPFSSITSIANAEGSPVTMKVRLLETTDIHAHIMDYDYYGDKSVTNFGLVRTSTLLKQRQAEVENSILVDNGDLIQGNPLGEYVNKQGLSDGQVHPIISAMNLLDYDAATLGNHEFNYGLDFLNETMDDAEYPVVNANVFHAGNQEDYYFKPYEIVEKEFVDDNGETHTVKVGFTGFVPPQINVWDKKHLDGKVVTKDIVESAKKIIPEMKEQGADLIIVIAHTGVDSSEGISGAENAVFDLTKQVSDIDAVVSGHQHNLFPGDARFNAVANIDNVKGTVNGVPVVMPKNWGSHLGLIDLELKRTAVIEGDEEWEVVDSQSKAESISGVTEQNQEMVAAVKNAHESTLDYVRKSVGTTSAPINSFFSLVQDDPSIQIVTDAQKWYAKEKLKGTEYEGMPLLSVGAPFKAGGRNGADYFTNIPQGDLAIKNVGDLYLYDNTVQIVKITGADVKEWLEMSAGQFNQIDPTSQEEQNIVNTEFPTYNYDVIDGVTYQIDVTKPAKYSTNGTVVNSDSSRIKDLMYDGKPIDLDQEFLVVTNNYRASGGGNFPGNLSSKIIEQYPDENRQAVMNYIMEKGEVNPSADNNWSIAPIFGDVNVTFESSPSAKSFADQSDNIKFVETLDTGFSKYDLDVSTDNWNLTIMHTNDTHAHLDNVARRVTAVEQVREATDNSILLDAGDVFSGTLFFNQYLGQADLEFMNMMKYDAMVPGNHEFDKGPSVFADFIKKAEFPIVSANIDYSKDTSIKNLFKDEIGDPGENGNIYPATILEVNGQKVGVFGLTTEDTSILANPGKNIVFENYIEKAEETIEMLENAGINKVIALTHIGYNYDKVLAEEVEGIDVIVGGHSHTLLEEPIVYNEDAEPTIILSAQEYSYFLGNADVTFDKDGVLTSWDQNLIDLDAQDENGNYLIEENNAASERLAQLAEPIEELKNVIVGESSVFLNGERDDVRTKETNLGNLIADGMLWRAQEQNTGATIAIQNAGGIRASIDQGEISLGEVLTVLPFANTLVTLDLTGQEIIESLENGVSQVEDIAGRFPQVAGLKFGYDPNKPTGSRVHSVEVKTESGFEQIKLDESYTVATNAYIADGGDGYTSFKAAKDDGRMTELFIPDYDVFQEYLTELGIVETQVEGRITIGAEPDENPGENPNEDPGDDTTNNDDSLDEDVINSDSGNGSNSNSNSNSGSSGNFLPSTATNMFNMMTIGFILVACGGVIYLIRRKQKQAQS
;
A
#
# COMPACT_ATOMS: atom_id res chain seq x y z
N MET A 1 34.08 42.33 20.71
CA MET A 1 35.41 42.41 21.37
C MET A 1 36.18 43.64 20.87
N LYS A 2 37.09 44.14 21.71
CA LYS A 2 37.97 45.33 21.60
C LYS A 2 38.61 45.52 20.20
N ARG A 3 38.62 46.71 19.57
CA ARG A 3 39.41 47.94 19.81
C ARG A 3 40.90 47.82 19.38
N LYS A 4 41.33 48.65 18.40
CA LYS A 4 42.53 49.56 18.34
C LYS A 4 43.34 49.52 17.02
N LEU A 5 43.43 50.63 16.25
CA LEU A 5 44.44 51.73 16.24
C LEU A 5 45.72 51.38 15.42
N PHE A 6 46.50 52.23 14.72
CA PHE A 6 46.66 53.69 14.58
C PHE A 6 47.69 54.00 13.44
N HIS A 7 47.76 55.27 13.02
CA HIS A 7 48.86 56.06 12.40
C HIS A 7 48.74 56.31 10.87
N GLY A 8 48.92 57.52 10.33
CA GLY A 8 49.44 58.78 10.89
C GLY A 8 49.08 59.98 10.01
N ALA A 9 49.29 61.18 10.57
CA ALA A 9 48.74 62.45 10.12
C ALA A 9 49.81 63.43 9.58
N LEU A 10 49.34 64.62 9.17
CA LEU A 10 49.99 65.93 8.93
C LEU A 10 50.54 66.20 7.51
N ALA A 11 50.39 67.40 6.90
CA ALA A 11 50.03 68.73 7.41
C ALA A 11 49.47 69.69 6.33
N THR A 12 48.66 70.63 6.82
CA THR A 12 48.27 71.99 6.36
C THR A 12 49.46 72.85 5.86
N THR A 13 49.35 73.91 5.03
CA THR A 13 48.63 75.19 5.29
C THR A 13 48.74 76.18 4.09
N LEU A 14 47.66 76.93 3.84
CA LEU A 14 47.46 78.35 3.41
C LEU A 14 48.31 79.09 2.34
N ALA A 15 47.58 79.57 1.33
CA ALA A 15 47.36 80.97 0.89
C ALA A 15 48.54 81.92 0.53
N ILE A 16 48.47 82.51 -0.68
CA ILE A 16 48.07 83.91 -0.94
C ILE A 16 48.15 84.20 -2.46
N SER A 17 47.15 84.95 -2.90
CA SER A 17 46.89 85.49 -4.24
C SER A 17 47.99 86.42 -4.80
N VAL A 18 48.02 86.56 -6.14
CA VAL A 18 48.03 87.83 -6.90
C VAL A 18 48.29 87.54 -8.41
N LEU A 19 47.30 87.87 -9.24
CA LEU A 19 47.30 88.00 -10.73
C LEU A 19 48.31 89.09 -11.19
N PRO A 20 48.67 89.32 -12.49
CA PRO A 20 47.90 88.98 -13.71
C PRO A 20 48.69 88.73 -15.05
N PHE A 21 47.90 88.53 -16.14
CA PHE A 21 48.14 88.71 -17.60
C PHE A 21 49.20 87.82 -18.31
N SER A 22 48.77 86.82 -19.10
CA SER A 22 48.46 86.84 -20.57
C SER A 22 49.71 87.00 -21.46
N SER A 23 49.94 86.29 -22.55
CA SER A 23 49.25 85.25 -23.34
C SER A 23 50.36 84.61 -24.21
N ILE A 24 50.25 83.37 -24.68
CA ILE A 24 49.74 82.98 -26.01
C ILE A 24 49.83 81.45 -26.06
N THR A 25 48.76 80.75 -26.45
CA THR A 25 48.85 79.52 -27.27
C THR A 25 47.51 79.13 -27.88
N SER A 26 47.56 78.89 -29.19
CA SER A 26 46.77 78.00 -30.06
C SER A 26 45.27 77.80 -29.84
N ILE A 27 44.52 78.13 -30.89
CA ILE A 27 43.15 77.70 -31.15
C ILE A 27 43.14 76.20 -31.45
N ALA A 28 42.38 75.43 -30.66
CA ALA A 28 41.85 74.12 -31.00
C ALA A 28 40.33 74.16 -30.73
N ASN A 29 39.53 73.69 -31.69
CA ASN A 29 38.08 73.57 -31.53
C ASN A 29 37.78 72.58 -30.40
N ALA A 30 37.00 73.00 -29.41
CA ALA A 30 36.48 72.14 -28.35
C ALA A 30 35.12 71.58 -28.78
N GLU A 31 35.02 70.26 -28.91
CA GLU A 31 33.77 69.53 -28.71
C GLU A 31 33.42 69.64 -27.21
N GLY A 32 32.20 70.07 -26.89
CA GLY A 32 31.75 70.19 -25.50
C GLY A 32 31.68 68.83 -24.81
N SER A 33 31.90 68.80 -23.50
CA SER A 33 31.68 67.61 -22.67
C SER A 33 30.26 67.06 -22.89
N PRO A 34 30.07 65.72 -22.88
CA PRO A 34 28.73 65.14 -22.95
C PRO A 34 27.87 65.64 -21.79
N VAL A 35 26.59 65.95 -22.08
CA VAL A 35 25.59 66.31 -21.06
C VAL A 35 25.03 65.01 -20.50
N THR A 36 25.17 64.81 -19.19
CA THR A 36 24.76 63.62 -18.46
C THR A 36 23.97 64.00 -17.22
N MET A 37 23.03 63.16 -16.82
CA MET A 37 22.27 63.32 -15.59
C MET A 37 22.01 61.96 -14.93
N LYS A 38 21.78 61.96 -13.63
CA LYS A 38 21.41 60.75 -12.87
C LYS A 38 19.95 60.83 -12.46
N VAL A 39 19.19 59.77 -12.70
CA VAL A 39 17.77 59.65 -12.35
C VAL A 39 17.58 58.38 -11.55
N ARG A 40 16.92 58.48 -10.38
CA ARG A 40 16.58 57.33 -9.55
C ARG A 40 15.11 56.98 -9.71
N LEU A 41 14.84 55.77 -10.20
CA LEU A 41 13.51 55.16 -10.12
C LEU A 41 13.36 54.46 -8.78
N LEU A 42 12.25 54.71 -8.09
CA LEU A 42 11.84 54.06 -6.86
C LEU A 42 10.56 53.29 -7.13
N GLU A 43 10.46 52.10 -6.54
CA GLU A 43 9.32 51.20 -6.74
C GLU A 43 8.78 50.67 -5.41
N THR A 44 7.45 50.65 -5.29
CA THR A 44 6.70 49.75 -4.42
C THR A 44 5.91 48.74 -5.23
N THR A 45 5.65 47.55 -4.67
CA THR A 45 4.85 46.48 -5.29
C THR A 45 4.28 45.57 -4.21
N ASP A 46 3.22 44.83 -4.51
CA ASP A 46 2.69 43.72 -3.72
C ASP A 46 2.46 44.12 -2.25
N ILE A 47 1.91 45.32 -2.03
CA ILE A 47 1.69 45.86 -0.68
C ILE A 47 0.60 45.07 0.07
N HIS A 48 -0.38 44.51 -0.64
CA HIS A 48 -1.44 43.66 -0.08
C HIS A 48 -2.15 44.23 1.15
N ALA A 49 -2.50 45.51 1.10
CA ALA A 49 -3.09 46.27 2.20
C ALA A 49 -2.23 46.33 3.48
N HIS A 50 -0.95 45.95 3.46
CA HIS A 50 0.00 46.11 4.58
C HIS A 50 0.46 47.57 4.71
N ILE A 51 -0.48 48.46 4.99
CA ILE A 51 -0.18 49.87 5.19
C ILE A 51 0.54 50.08 6.52
N MET A 52 -0.02 49.50 7.59
CA MET A 52 0.53 49.57 8.95
C MET A 52 1.59 48.49 9.17
N ASP A 53 2.55 48.74 10.06
CA ASP A 53 3.50 47.75 10.57
C ASP A 53 2.85 46.86 11.63
N TYR A 54 1.74 46.22 11.25
CA TYR A 54 0.90 45.42 12.11
C TYR A 54 0.52 44.10 11.45
N ASP A 55 0.72 43.00 12.18
CA ASP A 55 0.24 41.68 11.81
C ASP A 55 -1.17 41.49 12.40
N TYR A 56 -2.18 41.65 11.55
CA TYR A 56 -3.58 41.52 11.95
C TYR A 56 -3.99 40.10 12.34
N TYR A 57 -3.32 39.08 11.79
CA TYR A 57 -3.57 37.69 12.14
C TYR A 57 -2.91 37.33 13.47
N GLY A 58 -1.69 37.81 13.71
CA GLY A 58 -1.00 37.68 14.99
C GLY A 58 -1.48 38.65 16.09
N ASP A 59 -2.39 39.58 15.76
CA ASP A 59 -2.90 40.63 16.66
C ASP A 59 -1.76 41.39 17.38
N LYS A 60 -0.68 41.70 16.64
CA LYS A 60 0.56 42.28 17.18
C LYS A 60 1.26 43.25 16.23
N SER A 61 1.97 44.21 16.78
CA SER A 61 2.86 45.09 16.00
C SER A 61 4.09 44.34 15.51
N VAL A 62 4.59 44.73 14.33
CA VAL A 62 5.80 44.18 13.71
C VAL A 62 6.74 45.31 13.26
N THR A 63 7.92 44.97 12.75
CA THR A 63 8.90 45.96 12.27
C THR A 63 9.54 45.62 10.92
N ASN A 64 9.21 44.46 10.36
CA ASN A 64 9.82 43.90 9.14
C ASN A 64 9.00 44.13 7.86
N PHE A 65 7.78 44.68 7.97
CA PHE A 65 6.96 45.11 6.83
C PHE A 65 6.08 46.31 7.21
N GLY A 66 5.38 46.88 6.22
CA GLY A 66 4.42 47.97 6.39
C GLY A 66 4.81 49.25 5.64
N LEU A 67 3.92 49.75 4.79
CA LEU A 67 4.11 50.97 3.98
C LEU A 67 4.42 52.22 4.83
N VAL A 68 3.94 52.28 6.07
CA VAL A 68 4.30 53.36 7.03
C VAL A 68 5.78 53.43 7.33
N ARG A 69 6.53 52.33 7.23
CA ARG A 69 7.99 52.29 7.39
C ARG A 69 8.68 52.41 6.04
N THR A 70 8.17 51.74 5.00
CA THR A 70 8.69 51.86 3.64
C THR A 70 8.70 53.31 3.18
N SER A 71 7.63 54.07 3.46
CA SER A 71 7.55 55.49 3.12
C SER A 71 8.60 56.35 3.83
N THR A 72 9.02 55.99 5.05
CA THR A 72 10.16 56.65 5.72
C THR A 72 11.45 56.39 4.94
N LEU A 73 11.71 55.13 4.56
CA LEU A 73 12.88 54.76 3.77
C LEU A 73 12.85 55.44 2.38
N LEU A 74 11.72 55.42 1.71
CA LEU A 74 11.48 56.04 0.42
C LEU A 74 11.81 57.54 0.47
N LYS A 75 11.26 58.29 1.44
CA LYS A 75 11.56 59.73 1.59
C LYS A 75 13.04 59.99 1.87
N GLN A 76 13.72 59.09 2.59
CA GLN A 76 15.17 59.18 2.76
C GLN A 76 15.92 59.02 1.43
N ARG A 77 15.51 58.07 0.58
CA ARG A 77 16.17 57.81 -0.72
C ARG A 77 15.83 58.82 -1.80
N GLN A 78 14.64 59.41 -1.77
CA GLN A 78 14.32 60.58 -2.59
C GLN A 78 15.20 61.77 -2.22
N ALA A 79 15.44 62.02 -0.93
CA ALA A 79 16.26 63.15 -0.48
C ALA A 79 17.77 63.01 -0.75
N GLU A 80 18.24 61.83 -1.19
CA GLU A 80 19.65 61.58 -1.55
C GLU A 80 19.99 62.06 -2.97
N VAL A 81 18.99 62.28 -3.82
CA VAL A 81 19.17 62.57 -5.25
C VAL A 81 18.38 63.80 -5.66
N GLU A 82 18.82 64.48 -6.72
CA GLU A 82 18.10 65.63 -7.27
C GLU A 82 16.91 65.19 -8.14
N ASN A 83 17.09 64.14 -8.94
CA ASN A 83 16.09 63.62 -9.86
C ASN A 83 15.58 62.26 -9.39
N SER A 84 14.27 62.15 -9.16
CA SER A 84 13.63 60.87 -8.84
C SER A 84 12.29 60.69 -9.54
N ILE A 85 11.95 59.43 -9.78
CA ILE A 85 10.67 58.94 -10.28
C ILE A 85 10.16 57.91 -9.27
N LEU A 86 8.89 57.97 -8.90
CA LEU A 86 8.27 56.98 -8.01
C LEU A 86 7.11 56.27 -8.71
N VAL A 87 7.15 54.94 -8.75
CA VAL A 87 6.10 54.11 -9.35
C VAL A 87 5.62 53.01 -8.41
N ASP A 88 4.39 52.53 -8.63
CA ASP A 88 3.85 51.36 -7.95
C ASP A 88 3.42 50.28 -8.95
N ASN A 89 3.76 49.03 -8.66
CA ASN A 89 3.57 47.90 -9.55
C ASN A 89 2.36 47.00 -9.19
N GLY A 90 1.37 47.51 -8.46
CA GLY A 90 0.08 46.82 -8.23
C GLY A 90 0.08 45.84 -7.06
N ASP A 91 -1.01 45.07 -6.93
CA ASP A 91 -1.33 44.21 -5.78
C ASP A 91 -1.42 44.99 -4.46
N LEU A 92 -2.30 45.99 -4.46
CA LEU A 92 -2.50 46.96 -3.39
C LEU A 92 -3.63 46.56 -2.44
N ILE A 93 -4.79 46.15 -2.97
CA ILE A 93 -6.07 46.24 -2.23
C ILE A 93 -6.53 44.96 -1.52
N GLN A 94 -5.98 43.80 -1.87
CA GLN A 94 -6.29 42.50 -1.27
C GLN A 94 -5.04 41.88 -0.66
N GLY A 95 -5.19 41.07 0.40
CA GLY A 95 -4.12 40.18 0.91
C GLY A 95 -3.89 40.23 2.42
N ASN A 96 -4.53 41.18 3.11
CA ASN A 96 -4.66 41.15 4.57
C ASN A 96 -6.05 41.60 5.05
N PRO A 97 -6.38 41.46 6.35
CA PRO A 97 -7.71 41.77 6.86
C PRO A 97 -8.19 43.21 6.68
N LEU A 98 -7.29 44.19 6.49
CA LEU A 98 -7.68 45.58 6.24
C LEU A 98 -8.35 45.69 4.87
N GLY A 99 -7.75 45.13 3.82
CA GLY A 99 -8.34 45.13 2.48
C GLY A 99 -9.70 44.43 2.46
N GLU A 100 -9.79 43.27 3.11
CA GLU A 100 -11.05 42.52 3.22
C GLU A 100 -12.13 43.30 3.98
N TYR A 101 -11.77 43.95 5.08
CA TYR A 101 -12.69 44.77 5.87
C TYR A 101 -13.26 45.92 5.03
N VAL A 102 -12.41 46.64 4.30
CA VAL A 102 -12.84 47.77 3.46
C VAL A 102 -13.77 47.30 2.34
N ASN A 103 -13.41 46.21 1.65
CA ASN A 103 -14.30 45.61 0.65
C ASN A 103 -15.67 45.20 1.24
N LYS A 104 -15.69 44.58 2.42
CA LYS A 104 -16.96 44.20 3.09
C LYS A 104 -17.85 45.38 3.47
N GLN A 105 -17.27 46.54 3.79
CA GLN A 105 -18.06 47.76 4.01
C GLN A 105 -18.56 48.36 2.69
N GLY A 106 -17.85 48.11 1.59
CA GLY A 106 -18.01 48.80 0.33
C GLY A 106 -17.42 50.21 0.37
N LEU A 107 -17.21 50.79 -0.80
CA LEU A 107 -16.86 52.20 -0.98
C LEU A 107 -18.10 52.94 -1.51
N SER A 108 -18.42 54.08 -0.92
CA SER A 108 -19.43 55.00 -1.45
C SER A 108 -18.77 55.98 -2.41
N ASP A 109 -19.45 56.38 -3.48
CA ASP A 109 -18.99 57.38 -4.46
C ASP A 109 -18.21 58.56 -3.81
N GLY A 110 -16.90 58.63 -4.10
CA GLY A 110 -15.96 59.64 -3.60
C GLY A 110 -15.35 59.34 -2.22
N GLN A 111 -15.45 58.10 -1.75
CA GLN A 111 -14.81 57.64 -0.52
C GLN A 111 -13.45 56.99 -0.83
N VAL A 112 -12.38 57.72 -0.52
CA VAL A 112 -11.01 57.25 -0.75
C VAL A 112 -10.68 55.97 0.01
N HIS A 113 -10.22 54.95 -0.71
CA HIS A 113 -9.69 53.71 -0.11
C HIS A 113 -8.47 54.02 0.76
N PRO A 114 -8.30 53.40 1.96
CA PRO A 114 -7.19 53.73 2.86
C PRO A 114 -5.79 53.58 2.25
N ILE A 115 -5.59 52.64 1.32
CA ILE A 115 -4.30 52.51 0.63
C ILE A 115 -4.01 53.66 -0.31
N ILE A 116 -5.02 54.13 -1.07
CA ILE A 116 -4.91 55.27 -1.96
C ILE A 116 -4.70 56.55 -1.14
N SER A 117 -5.40 56.69 -0.01
CA SER A 117 -5.15 57.76 0.96
C SER A 117 -3.69 57.77 1.46
N ALA A 118 -3.09 56.60 1.67
CA ALA A 118 -1.69 56.51 2.07
C ALA A 118 -0.73 56.83 0.92
N MET A 119 -1.02 56.35 -0.29
CA MET A 119 -0.17 56.53 -1.47
C MET A 119 -0.18 57.96 -2.00
N ASN A 120 -1.31 58.66 -1.94
CA ASN A 120 -1.41 60.08 -2.31
C ASN A 120 -0.49 60.99 -1.46
N LEU A 121 0.09 60.50 -0.35
CA LEU A 121 1.07 61.23 0.47
C LEU A 121 2.54 61.09 0.01
N LEU A 122 2.81 60.33 -1.06
CA LEU A 122 4.16 59.96 -1.50
C LEU A 122 4.56 60.50 -2.89
N ASP A 123 3.69 61.29 -3.54
CA ASP A 123 3.94 61.90 -4.86
C ASP A 123 4.34 60.87 -5.94
N TYR A 124 3.53 59.81 -6.11
CA TYR A 124 3.73 58.83 -7.20
C TYR A 124 3.59 59.49 -8.58
N ASP A 125 4.43 59.06 -9.53
CA ASP A 125 4.40 59.52 -10.92
C ASP A 125 3.48 58.67 -11.80
N ALA A 126 3.39 57.37 -11.52
CA ALA A 126 2.48 56.43 -12.19
C ALA A 126 2.33 55.14 -11.38
N ALA A 127 1.26 54.38 -11.65
CA ALA A 127 1.10 53.03 -11.15
C ALA A 127 0.50 52.10 -12.22
N THR A 128 0.53 50.80 -11.97
CA THR A 128 -0.25 49.81 -12.74
C THR A 128 -1.16 48.99 -11.82
N LEU A 129 -1.81 47.98 -12.39
CA LEU A 129 -2.63 47.00 -11.70
C LEU A 129 -1.85 45.69 -11.58
N GLY A 130 -2.09 44.95 -10.51
CA GLY A 130 -1.75 43.55 -10.35
C GLY A 130 -2.99 42.65 -10.45
N ASN A 131 -2.82 41.36 -10.24
CA ASN A 131 -3.94 40.42 -10.31
C ASN A 131 -4.91 40.58 -9.14
N HIS A 132 -4.42 41.02 -7.98
CA HIS A 132 -5.24 41.16 -6.77
C HIS A 132 -6.13 42.40 -6.75
N GLU A 133 -5.97 43.32 -7.71
CA GLU A 133 -6.92 44.40 -7.98
C GLU A 133 -8.30 43.91 -8.44
N PHE A 134 -8.38 42.72 -9.05
CA PHE A 134 -9.60 42.21 -9.66
C PHE A 134 -10.47 41.37 -8.71
N ASN A 135 -9.94 40.97 -7.55
CA ASN A 135 -10.61 40.03 -6.63
C ASN A 135 -11.94 40.51 -6.07
N TYR A 136 -12.14 41.82 -5.97
CA TYR A 136 -13.36 42.42 -5.45
C TYR A 136 -14.30 42.92 -6.57
N GLY A 137 -13.90 42.73 -7.83
CA GLY A 137 -14.64 43.06 -9.03
C GLY A 137 -14.46 44.49 -9.53
N LEU A 138 -14.80 44.68 -10.81
CA LEU A 138 -14.51 45.91 -11.56
C LEU A 138 -15.14 47.18 -10.98
N ASP A 139 -16.31 47.09 -10.36
CA ASP A 139 -16.98 48.26 -9.77
C ASP A 139 -16.18 48.79 -8.57
N PHE A 140 -15.73 47.89 -7.68
CA PHE A 140 -14.91 48.26 -6.53
C PHE A 140 -13.51 48.72 -6.96
N LEU A 141 -12.92 48.07 -7.96
CA LEU A 141 -11.64 48.47 -8.54
C LEU A 141 -11.70 49.88 -9.12
N ASN A 142 -12.70 50.17 -9.95
CA ASN A 142 -12.86 51.48 -10.58
C ASN A 142 -13.03 52.59 -9.53
N GLU A 143 -13.89 52.37 -8.52
CA GLU A 143 -14.09 53.31 -7.39
C GLU A 143 -12.87 53.43 -6.48
N THR A 144 -11.98 52.42 -6.46
CA THR A 144 -10.74 52.56 -5.69
C THR A 144 -9.72 53.41 -6.46
N MET A 145 -9.61 53.22 -7.77
CA MET A 145 -8.54 53.82 -8.58
C MET A 145 -8.86 55.22 -9.09
N ASP A 146 -10.12 55.66 -9.08
CA ASP A 146 -10.49 57.01 -9.53
C ASP A 146 -10.07 58.13 -8.55
N ASP A 147 -9.81 57.78 -7.28
CA ASP A 147 -9.27 58.65 -6.24
C ASP A 147 -7.72 58.74 -6.23
N ALA A 148 -7.02 58.03 -7.13
CA ALA A 148 -5.57 58.12 -7.26
C ALA A 148 -5.16 59.48 -7.86
N GLU A 149 -4.23 60.19 -7.22
CA GLU A 149 -3.74 61.49 -7.70
C GLU A 149 -2.69 61.38 -8.83
N TYR A 150 -2.47 60.17 -9.33
CA TYR A 150 -1.47 59.79 -10.33
C TYR A 150 -2.08 58.83 -11.36
N PRO A 151 -1.53 58.77 -12.59
CA PRO A 151 -2.05 57.91 -13.64
C PRO A 151 -1.86 56.42 -13.30
N VAL A 152 -2.94 55.65 -13.40
CA VAL A 152 -2.92 54.18 -13.36
C VAL A 152 -3.06 53.64 -14.79
N VAL A 153 -2.06 52.91 -15.27
CA VAL A 153 -1.96 52.45 -16.67
C VAL A 153 -1.99 50.93 -16.81
N ASN A 154 -2.66 50.41 -17.83
CA ASN A 154 -2.60 48.99 -18.21
C ASN A 154 -2.89 48.79 -19.71
N ALA A 155 -2.00 48.07 -20.41
CA ALA A 155 -2.04 47.88 -21.86
C ALA A 155 -2.44 46.46 -22.31
N ASN A 156 -2.89 45.59 -21.39
CA ASN A 156 -3.32 44.24 -21.78
C ASN A 156 -4.70 43.80 -21.31
N VAL A 157 -5.48 44.67 -20.65
CA VAL A 157 -6.90 44.43 -20.34
C VAL A 157 -7.81 45.19 -21.31
N PHE A 158 -8.73 44.48 -21.94
CA PHE A 158 -9.63 44.99 -22.99
C PHE A 158 -11.09 44.75 -22.62
N HIS A 159 -11.99 45.56 -23.17
CA HIS A 159 -13.42 45.29 -23.09
C HIS A 159 -13.78 43.98 -23.80
N ALA A 160 -14.54 43.08 -23.15
CA ALA A 160 -14.90 41.78 -23.74
C ALA A 160 -15.72 41.92 -25.05
N GLY A 161 -16.52 42.98 -25.17
CA GLY A 161 -17.33 43.27 -26.35
C GLY A 161 -16.55 43.85 -27.54
N ASN A 162 -15.33 44.38 -27.32
CA ASN A 162 -14.46 44.91 -28.36
C ASN A 162 -12.99 44.78 -27.94
N GLN A 163 -12.32 43.75 -28.44
CA GLN A 163 -10.94 43.43 -28.04
C GLN A 163 -9.88 44.36 -28.64
N GLU A 164 -10.25 45.41 -29.37
CA GLU A 164 -9.35 46.49 -29.79
C GLU A 164 -9.47 47.74 -28.90
N ASP A 165 -10.40 47.73 -27.94
CA ASP A 165 -10.67 48.83 -27.01
C ASP A 165 -10.13 48.49 -25.62
N TYR A 166 -9.14 49.26 -25.17
CA TYR A 166 -8.51 49.07 -23.86
C TYR A 166 -9.50 49.46 -22.76
N TYR A 167 -9.57 48.65 -21.69
CA TYR A 167 -10.44 48.96 -20.55
C TYR A 167 -9.86 50.09 -19.69
N PHE A 168 -8.53 50.10 -19.54
CA PHE A 168 -7.78 51.15 -18.85
C PHE A 168 -6.96 51.96 -19.85
N LYS A 169 -6.40 53.09 -19.40
CA LYS A 169 -5.46 53.86 -20.24
C LYS A 169 -4.20 53.02 -20.47
N PRO A 170 -3.78 52.77 -21.73
CA PRO A 170 -2.69 51.83 -21.99
C PRO A 170 -1.30 52.37 -21.63
N TYR A 171 -1.11 53.69 -21.70
CA TYR A 171 0.13 54.36 -21.27
C TYR A 171 -0.12 55.85 -20.99
N GLU A 172 0.81 56.48 -20.28
CA GLU A 172 0.89 57.92 -20.04
C GLU A 172 2.30 58.41 -20.37
N ILE A 173 2.43 59.55 -21.04
CA ILE A 173 3.72 60.24 -21.21
C ILE A 173 3.68 61.50 -20.35
N VAL A 174 4.57 61.57 -19.35
CA VAL A 174 4.66 62.67 -18.39
C VAL A 174 5.94 63.46 -18.66
N GLU A 175 5.82 64.78 -18.74
CA GLU A 175 6.98 65.68 -18.81
C GLU A 175 7.56 65.89 -17.40
N LYS A 176 8.82 65.53 -17.20
CA LYS A 176 9.56 65.69 -15.95
C LYS A 176 10.72 66.65 -16.15
N GLU A 177 10.90 67.57 -15.20
CA GLU A 177 12.06 68.45 -15.16
C GLU A 177 13.18 67.76 -14.37
N PHE A 178 14.31 67.51 -15.02
CA PHE A 178 15.50 66.93 -14.41
C PHE A 178 16.70 67.84 -14.52
N VAL A 179 17.58 67.78 -13.53
CA VAL A 179 18.81 68.58 -13.43
C VAL A 179 20.01 67.74 -13.85
N ASP A 180 20.81 68.24 -14.79
CA ASP A 180 22.03 67.58 -15.24
C ASP A 180 23.21 67.74 -14.27
N ASP A 181 24.33 67.06 -14.55
CA ASP A 181 25.55 67.13 -13.75
C ASP A 181 26.19 68.55 -13.70
N ASN A 182 25.75 69.47 -14.56
CA ASN A 182 26.17 70.87 -14.58
C ASN A 182 25.20 71.83 -13.88
N GLY A 183 24.05 71.34 -13.41
CA GLY A 183 23.00 72.13 -12.77
C GLY A 183 22.02 72.80 -13.74
N GLU A 184 22.00 72.41 -15.02
CA GLU A 184 21.01 72.85 -16.01
C GLU A 184 19.75 71.97 -15.94
N THR A 185 18.57 72.58 -16.10
CA THR A 185 17.29 71.87 -16.08
C THR A 185 16.86 71.49 -17.50
N HIS A 186 16.42 70.26 -17.67
CA HIS A 186 15.99 69.65 -18.92
C HIS A 186 14.61 69.02 -18.75
N THR A 187 13.73 69.20 -19.73
CA THR A 187 12.45 68.50 -19.79
C THR A 187 12.66 67.15 -20.46
N VAL A 188 12.30 66.06 -19.77
CA VAL A 188 12.37 64.68 -20.27
C VAL A 188 10.96 64.08 -20.27
N LYS A 189 10.56 63.50 -21.41
CA LYS A 189 9.26 62.82 -21.56
C LYS A 189 9.38 61.36 -21.12
N VAL A 190 8.84 61.06 -19.95
CA VAL A 190 8.83 59.70 -19.39
C VAL A 190 7.52 59.02 -19.72
N GLY A 191 7.59 57.95 -20.51
CA GLY A 191 6.46 57.09 -20.83
C GLY A 191 6.32 55.95 -19.83
N PHE A 192 5.12 55.80 -19.27
CA PHE A 192 4.74 54.68 -18.39
C PHE A 192 3.70 53.81 -19.06
N THR A 193 3.91 52.49 -19.06
CA THR A 193 2.90 51.49 -19.46
C THR A 193 2.94 50.33 -18.48
N GLY A 194 1.89 49.52 -18.42
CA GLY A 194 1.87 48.39 -17.51
C GLY A 194 1.01 47.21 -17.94
N PHE A 195 1.20 46.09 -17.25
CA PHE A 195 0.67 44.79 -17.65
C PHE A 195 0.32 43.92 -16.43
N VAL A 196 -0.72 43.08 -16.59
CA VAL A 196 -1.14 42.08 -15.58
C VAL A 196 -1.04 40.66 -16.16
N PRO A 197 -0.97 39.61 -15.34
CA PRO A 197 -0.97 38.23 -15.82
C PRO A 197 -2.27 37.92 -16.61
N PRO A 198 -2.21 37.30 -17.80
CA PRO A 198 -3.40 36.96 -18.58
C PRO A 198 -4.40 36.05 -17.84
N GLN A 199 -3.91 35.31 -16.85
CA GLN A 199 -4.66 34.33 -16.05
C GLN A 199 -5.73 34.98 -15.15
N ILE A 200 -5.75 36.30 -14.96
CA ILE A 200 -6.80 36.96 -14.17
C ILE A 200 -8.21 36.63 -14.68
N ASN A 201 -8.36 36.38 -15.99
CA ASN A 201 -9.66 35.97 -16.55
C ASN A 201 -10.09 34.56 -16.15
N VAL A 202 -9.16 33.71 -15.72
CA VAL A 202 -9.41 32.38 -15.16
C VAL A 202 -9.62 32.51 -13.66
N TRP A 203 -8.68 33.15 -12.95
CA TRP A 203 -8.70 33.31 -11.50
C TRP A 203 -9.93 34.09 -11.03
N ASP A 204 -10.23 35.23 -11.63
CA ASP A 204 -11.33 36.12 -11.23
C ASP A 204 -12.55 36.03 -12.15
N LYS A 205 -12.74 34.88 -12.80
CA LYS A 205 -13.82 34.64 -13.78
C LYS A 205 -15.19 35.10 -13.27
N LYS A 206 -15.50 34.86 -11.99
CA LYS A 206 -16.76 35.30 -11.35
C LYS A 206 -17.01 36.80 -11.50
N HIS A 207 -15.96 37.61 -11.47
CA HIS A 207 -16.04 39.07 -11.52
C HIS A 207 -15.86 39.62 -12.94
N LEU A 208 -15.12 38.91 -13.80
CA LEU A 208 -14.65 39.40 -15.09
C LEU A 208 -15.36 38.81 -16.32
N ASP A 209 -16.02 37.64 -16.18
CA ASP A 209 -16.64 36.95 -17.32
C ASP A 209 -17.66 37.82 -18.05
N GLY A 210 -17.54 37.87 -19.38
CA GLY A 210 -18.33 38.72 -20.26
C GLY A 210 -18.09 40.24 -20.14
N LYS A 211 -17.16 40.71 -19.29
CA LYS A 211 -16.87 42.15 -19.07
C LYS A 211 -15.53 42.57 -19.65
N VAL A 212 -14.47 41.85 -19.32
CA VAL A 212 -13.10 42.14 -19.79
C VAL A 212 -12.40 40.87 -20.27
N VAL A 213 -11.40 41.05 -21.13
CA VAL A 213 -10.47 39.98 -21.55
C VAL A 213 -9.04 40.51 -21.48
N THR A 214 -8.12 39.65 -21.08
CA THR A 214 -6.71 39.97 -20.89
C THR A 214 -5.89 39.28 -21.97
N LYS A 215 -4.98 40.01 -22.59
CA LYS A 215 -4.09 39.51 -23.65
C LYS A 215 -2.68 39.29 -23.13
N ASP A 216 -1.90 38.58 -23.94
CA ASP A 216 -0.47 38.33 -23.72
C ASP A 216 0.32 39.62 -23.48
N ILE A 217 1.15 39.61 -22.44
CA ILE A 217 1.96 40.75 -21.98
C ILE A 217 2.92 41.21 -23.08
N VAL A 218 3.68 40.27 -23.66
CA VAL A 218 4.74 40.55 -24.63
C VAL A 218 4.14 41.05 -25.94
N GLU A 219 3.04 40.46 -26.40
CA GLU A 219 2.36 40.90 -27.62
C GLU A 219 1.71 42.28 -27.46
N SER A 220 1.13 42.58 -26.29
CA SER A 220 0.65 43.93 -25.98
C SER A 220 1.80 44.95 -25.94
N ALA A 221 2.94 44.60 -25.36
CA ALA A 221 4.12 45.47 -25.31
C ALA A 221 4.70 45.77 -26.69
N LYS A 222 4.80 44.77 -27.57
CA LYS A 222 5.23 44.94 -28.99
C LYS A 222 4.38 45.94 -29.76
N LYS A 223 3.12 46.15 -29.35
CA LYS A 223 2.23 47.15 -29.95
C LYS A 223 2.45 48.54 -29.31
N ILE A 224 2.46 48.62 -27.98
CA ILE A 224 2.35 49.90 -27.29
C ILE A 224 3.66 50.68 -27.17
N ILE A 225 4.80 49.98 -27.04
CA ILE A 225 6.10 50.64 -26.87
C ILE A 225 6.53 51.43 -28.11
N PRO A 226 6.37 50.91 -29.35
CA PRO A 226 6.61 51.72 -30.55
C PRO A 226 5.70 52.96 -30.65
N GLU A 227 4.44 52.86 -30.22
CA GLU A 227 3.51 54.02 -30.22
C GLU A 227 3.97 55.10 -29.24
N MET A 228 4.45 54.73 -28.05
CA MET A 228 5.03 55.66 -27.08
C MET A 228 6.29 56.34 -27.64
N LYS A 229 7.16 55.58 -28.31
CA LYS A 229 8.37 56.12 -28.93
C LYS A 229 8.04 57.08 -30.08
N GLU A 230 7.06 56.76 -30.92
CA GLU A 230 6.60 57.65 -32.01
C GLU A 230 6.00 58.96 -31.46
N GLN A 231 5.40 58.94 -30.26
CA GLN A 231 4.90 60.13 -29.58
C GLN A 231 5.97 60.91 -28.81
N GLY A 232 7.23 60.50 -28.91
CA GLY A 232 8.38 61.23 -28.38
C GLY A 232 8.70 60.91 -26.92
N ALA A 233 8.39 59.70 -26.43
CA ALA A 233 8.92 59.26 -25.14
C ALA A 233 10.46 59.14 -25.20
N ASP A 234 11.13 59.85 -24.30
CA ASP A 234 12.59 59.81 -24.14
C ASP A 234 13.01 58.60 -23.33
N LEU A 235 12.25 58.31 -22.25
CA LEU A 235 12.46 57.19 -21.34
C LEU A 235 11.18 56.37 -21.26
N ILE A 236 11.24 55.05 -21.47
CA ILE A 236 10.10 54.14 -21.35
C ILE A 236 10.29 53.23 -20.14
N ILE A 237 9.45 53.42 -19.12
CA ILE A 237 9.41 52.63 -17.90
C ILE A 237 8.21 51.69 -18.00
N VAL A 238 8.49 50.39 -17.98
CA VAL A 238 7.46 49.36 -17.96
C VAL A 238 7.19 48.92 -16.53
N ILE A 239 5.96 49.14 -16.08
CA ILE A 239 5.45 48.73 -14.77
C ILE A 239 4.68 47.42 -14.97
N ALA A 240 5.37 46.27 -14.90
CA ALA A 240 4.78 44.98 -15.25
C ALA A 240 4.55 44.12 -13.99
N HIS A 241 3.29 43.89 -13.65
CA HIS A 241 2.93 42.99 -12.57
C HIS A 241 3.07 41.52 -13.00
N THR A 242 4.32 41.09 -13.09
CA THR A 242 4.74 39.78 -13.59
C THR A 242 6.14 39.49 -13.05
N GLY A 243 6.48 38.22 -12.85
CA GLY A 243 7.75 37.82 -12.24
C GLY A 243 8.92 37.60 -13.20
N VAL A 244 10.09 37.38 -12.60
CA VAL A 244 11.35 37.06 -13.28
C VAL A 244 11.55 35.54 -13.32
N ASP A 245 11.25 34.93 -14.48
CA ASP A 245 11.56 33.53 -14.77
C ASP A 245 12.67 33.42 -15.85
N SER A 246 13.40 32.31 -15.86
CA SER A 246 14.46 31.99 -16.83
C SER A 246 13.99 31.12 -18.01
N SER A 247 12.72 30.71 -18.01
CA SER A 247 12.13 29.92 -19.10
C SER A 247 11.74 30.83 -20.29
N GLU A 248 12.10 30.44 -21.52
CA GLU A 248 11.83 31.22 -22.73
C GLU A 248 10.58 30.72 -23.48
N GLY A 249 9.79 31.65 -24.03
CA GLY A 249 8.91 31.37 -25.18
C GLY A 249 7.54 30.81 -24.86
N ILE A 250 7.00 31.06 -23.66
CA ILE A 250 5.65 30.62 -23.29
C ILE A 250 4.66 31.76 -23.58
N SER A 251 3.86 31.61 -24.63
CA SER A 251 2.77 32.56 -24.88
C SER A 251 1.72 32.46 -23.77
N GLY A 252 1.26 33.61 -23.29
CA GLY A 252 0.37 33.71 -22.15
C GLY A 252 1.06 33.45 -20.81
N ALA A 253 2.40 33.57 -20.73
CA ALA A 253 3.11 33.37 -19.47
C ALA A 253 2.63 34.34 -18.38
N GLU A 254 2.48 33.79 -17.17
CA GLU A 254 2.24 34.56 -15.94
C GLU A 254 3.46 35.41 -15.57
N ASN A 255 4.67 34.86 -15.75
CA ASN A 255 5.96 35.42 -15.36
C ASN A 255 6.81 35.72 -16.61
N ALA A 256 6.73 36.95 -17.11
CA ALA A 256 7.11 37.30 -18.47
C ALA A 256 8.29 38.30 -18.55
N VAL A 257 8.91 38.72 -17.45
CA VAL A 257 9.97 39.76 -17.50
C VAL A 257 11.12 39.39 -18.43
N PHE A 258 11.56 38.13 -18.44
CA PHE A 258 12.65 37.70 -19.30
C PHE A 258 12.28 37.77 -20.78
N ASP A 259 11.11 37.28 -21.17
CA ASP A 259 10.63 37.36 -22.55
C ASP A 259 10.35 38.81 -22.97
N LEU A 260 9.80 39.63 -22.07
CA LEU A 260 9.52 41.03 -22.29
C LEU A 260 10.81 41.81 -22.63
N THR A 261 11.84 41.69 -21.79
CA THR A 261 13.14 42.35 -21.98
C THR A 261 13.93 41.80 -23.16
N LYS A 262 13.67 40.56 -23.58
CA LYS A 262 14.33 39.92 -24.73
C LYS A 262 13.68 40.28 -26.07
N GLN A 263 12.35 40.32 -26.11
CA GLN A 263 11.58 40.36 -27.36
C GLN A 263 11.07 41.75 -27.73
N VAL A 264 11.12 42.72 -26.81
CA VAL A 264 10.63 44.08 -27.03
C VAL A 264 11.79 45.07 -26.89
N SER A 265 12.04 45.85 -27.94
CA SER A 265 13.07 46.90 -27.94
C SER A 265 12.57 48.17 -27.26
N ASP A 266 13.49 49.09 -26.97
CA ASP A 266 13.18 50.45 -26.49
C ASP A 266 12.57 50.51 -25.07
N ILE A 267 12.70 49.44 -24.28
CA ILE A 267 12.45 49.44 -22.84
C ILE A 267 13.70 49.92 -22.10
N ASP A 268 13.59 51.00 -21.34
CA ASP A 268 14.70 51.58 -20.59
C ASP A 268 14.80 51.03 -19.15
N ALA A 269 13.67 50.67 -18.55
CA ALA A 269 13.61 50.03 -17.24
C ALA A 269 12.32 49.21 -17.08
N VAL A 270 12.41 48.11 -16.30
CA VAL A 270 11.25 47.33 -15.86
C VAL A 270 11.19 47.32 -14.34
N VAL A 271 10.03 47.62 -13.80
CA VAL A 271 9.68 47.39 -12.39
C VAL A 271 8.68 46.24 -12.35
N SER A 272 8.82 45.33 -11.38
CA SER A 272 8.26 43.97 -11.41
C SER A 272 7.84 43.49 -10.02
N GLY A 273 6.91 42.53 -9.97
CA GLY A 273 6.23 42.07 -8.75
C GLY A 273 5.69 40.66 -8.91
N HIS A 274 4.51 40.37 -8.34
CA HIS A 274 3.69 39.16 -8.52
C HIS A 274 4.20 37.89 -7.81
N GLN A 275 5.51 37.62 -7.87
CA GLN A 275 6.07 36.38 -7.31
C GLN A 275 6.56 36.51 -5.86
N HIS A 276 6.44 37.68 -5.25
CA HIS A 276 6.99 38.01 -3.91
C HIS A 276 8.51 37.73 -3.76
N ASN A 277 9.20 37.57 -4.89
CA ASN A 277 10.63 37.26 -4.94
C ASN A 277 11.47 38.54 -4.83
N LEU A 278 12.77 38.37 -4.63
CA LEU A 278 13.73 39.48 -4.55
C LEU A 278 14.61 39.49 -5.80
N PHE A 279 14.57 40.57 -6.58
CA PHE A 279 15.55 40.81 -7.65
C PHE A 279 15.96 42.29 -7.71
N PRO A 280 17.27 42.60 -7.83
CA PRO A 280 18.41 41.70 -7.63
C PRO A 280 18.63 41.35 -6.16
N GLY A 281 19.37 40.27 -5.90
CA GLY A 281 19.87 39.92 -4.56
C GLY A 281 19.51 38.52 -4.05
N ASP A 282 18.62 37.79 -4.72
CA ASP A 282 18.32 36.39 -4.41
C ASP A 282 19.30 35.44 -5.09
N ALA A 283 19.81 34.45 -4.36
CA ALA A 283 20.82 33.53 -4.87
C ALA A 283 20.34 32.66 -6.05
N ARG A 284 19.02 32.48 -6.21
CA ARG A 284 18.44 31.70 -7.32
C ARG A 284 18.78 32.24 -8.71
N PHE A 285 19.08 33.54 -8.81
CA PHE A 285 19.42 34.19 -10.08
C PHE A 285 20.93 34.22 -10.36
N ASN A 286 21.76 33.63 -9.48
CA ASN A 286 23.19 33.55 -9.71
C ASN A 286 23.50 32.59 -10.85
N ALA A 287 24.39 33.00 -11.76
CA ALA A 287 24.85 32.21 -12.91
C ALA A 287 23.75 31.79 -13.90
N VAL A 288 22.60 32.47 -13.90
CA VAL A 288 21.57 32.31 -14.95
C VAL A 288 22.00 33.13 -16.18
N ALA A 289 21.99 32.52 -17.37
CA ALA A 289 22.39 33.20 -18.60
C ALA A 289 21.50 34.43 -18.87
N ASN A 290 22.12 35.53 -19.29
CA ASN A 290 21.45 36.81 -19.57
C ASN A 290 20.74 37.48 -18.37
N ILE A 291 20.98 37.01 -17.14
CA ILE A 291 20.57 37.68 -15.90
C ILE A 291 21.83 38.08 -15.13
N ASP A 292 22.01 39.37 -14.89
CA ASP A 292 23.05 39.89 -14.01
C ASP A 292 22.44 40.24 -12.65
N ASN A 293 22.58 39.34 -11.69
CA ASN A 293 22.06 39.50 -10.34
C ASN A 293 22.85 40.52 -9.49
N VAL A 294 23.99 41.02 -9.97
CA VAL A 294 24.79 42.04 -9.28
C VAL A 294 24.43 43.43 -9.81
N LYS A 295 24.39 43.59 -11.13
CA LYS A 295 23.97 44.84 -11.78
C LYS A 295 22.45 45.05 -11.70
N GLY A 296 21.69 43.95 -11.59
CA GLY A 296 20.24 43.94 -11.58
C GLY A 296 19.64 44.15 -12.96
N THR A 297 20.16 43.43 -13.96
CA THR A 297 19.68 43.52 -15.35
C THR A 297 19.23 42.17 -15.87
N VAL A 298 18.16 42.15 -16.67
CA VAL A 298 17.68 40.98 -17.43
C VAL A 298 17.76 41.32 -18.91
N ASN A 299 18.47 40.51 -19.70
CA ASN A 299 18.79 40.78 -21.10
C ASN A 299 19.43 42.16 -21.35
N GLY A 300 20.12 42.71 -20.34
CA GLY A 300 20.74 44.05 -20.39
C GLY A 300 19.83 45.22 -20.01
N VAL A 301 18.53 44.98 -19.85
CA VAL A 301 17.57 45.98 -19.35
C VAL A 301 17.59 45.98 -17.82
N PRO A 302 17.66 47.13 -17.12
CA PRO A 302 17.61 47.18 -15.67
C PRO A 302 16.22 46.78 -15.17
N VAL A 303 16.20 45.86 -14.20
CA VAL A 303 14.99 45.32 -13.57
C VAL A 303 15.12 45.35 -12.06
N VAL A 304 14.04 45.68 -11.35
CA VAL A 304 13.91 45.46 -9.91
C VAL A 304 12.58 44.77 -9.58
N MET A 305 12.57 43.94 -8.55
CA MET A 305 11.40 43.26 -8.00
C MET A 305 11.54 43.19 -6.47
N PRO A 306 10.96 44.14 -5.71
CA PRO A 306 11.20 44.29 -4.28
C PRO A 306 10.17 43.55 -3.41
N LYS A 307 10.21 42.20 -3.34
CA LYS A 307 9.36 41.36 -2.46
C LYS A 307 7.91 41.88 -2.31
N ASN A 308 7.35 41.85 -1.10
CA ASN A 308 5.96 42.10 -0.79
C ASN A 308 5.77 42.81 0.57
N TRP A 309 4.54 43.23 0.85
CA TRP A 309 4.03 43.81 2.10
C TRP A 309 4.69 45.12 2.54
N GLY A 310 5.41 45.79 1.63
CA GLY A 310 6.28 46.91 1.97
C GLY A 310 7.51 46.49 2.78
N SER A 311 7.94 45.23 2.70
CA SER A 311 9.17 44.78 3.37
C SER A 311 10.45 45.32 2.72
N HIS A 312 10.39 45.72 1.44
CA HIS A 312 11.50 46.24 0.66
C HIS A 312 11.06 47.46 -0.17
N LEU A 313 12.04 48.26 -0.58
CA LEU A 313 11.91 49.34 -1.56
C LEU A 313 12.76 48.99 -2.78
N GLY A 314 12.20 49.08 -3.97
CA GLY A 314 12.93 48.90 -5.23
C GLY A 314 13.63 50.20 -5.64
N LEU A 315 14.84 50.09 -6.19
CA LEU A 315 15.62 51.21 -6.71
C LEU A 315 16.25 50.82 -8.04
N ILE A 316 16.19 51.72 -9.03
CA ILE A 316 17.02 51.67 -10.23
C ILE A 316 17.69 53.04 -10.39
N ASP A 317 19.01 53.09 -10.25
CA ASP A 317 19.80 54.27 -10.57
C ASP A 317 20.15 54.23 -12.06
N LEU A 318 19.70 55.21 -12.83
CA LEU A 318 19.95 55.37 -14.27
C LEU A 318 20.91 56.54 -14.52
N GLU A 319 21.88 56.35 -15.40
CA GLU A 319 22.68 57.44 -15.98
C GLU A 319 22.20 57.72 -17.39
N LEU A 320 21.63 58.91 -17.61
CA LEU A 320 21.15 59.35 -18.91
C LEU A 320 22.18 60.23 -19.60
N LYS A 321 22.31 60.06 -20.91
CA LYS A 321 23.16 60.90 -21.76
C LYS A 321 22.34 61.49 -22.90
N ARG A 322 22.49 62.79 -23.13
CA ARG A 322 21.87 63.44 -24.29
C ARG A 322 22.56 63.00 -25.58
N THR A 323 21.82 62.39 -26.49
CA THR A 323 22.34 61.82 -27.74
C THR A 323 22.20 62.79 -28.91
N ALA A 324 21.09 63.54 -28.97
CA ALA A 324 20.82 64.51 -30.02
C ALA A 324 19.93 65.66 -29.52
N VAL A 325 19.86 66.72 -30.32
CA VAL A 325 18.82 67.76 -30.22
C VAL A 325 18.23 67.91 -31.62
N ILE A 326 16.98 67.52 -31.80
CA ILE A 326 16.29 67.51 -33.09
C ILE A 326 15.13 68.51 -33.02
N GLU A 327 15.17 69.54 -33.87
CA GLU A 327 14.14 70.59 -33.94
C GLU A 327 13.82 71.33 -32.63
N GLY A 328 14.67 71.20 -31.61
CA GLY A 328 14.50 71.82 -30.29
C GLY A 328 14.15 70.83 -29.18
N ASP A 329 13.82 69.58 -29.53
CA ASP A 329 13.60 68.48 -28.59
C ASP A 329 14.93 67.73 -28.34
N GLU A 330 15.21 67.42 -27.09
CA GLU A 330 16.42 66.72 -26.67
C GLU A 330 16.15 65.20 -26.60
N GLU A 331 16.99 64.40 -27.22
CA GLU A 331 16.91 62.93 -27.11
C GLU A 331 17.87 62.42 -26.05
N TRP A 332 17.39 61.51 -25.20
CA TRP A 332 18.14 60.90 -24.10
C TRP A 332 18.22 59.38 -24.25
N GLU A 333 19.31 58.80 -23.76
CA GLU A 333 19.54 57.35 -23.74
C GLU A 333 20.14 56.93 -22.40
N VAL A 334 19.72 55.78 -21.87
CA VAL A 334 20.34 55.15 -20.69
C VAL A 334 21.69 54.56 -21.08
N VAL A 335 22.77 55.08 -20.48
CA VAL A 335 24.15 54.63 -20.77
C VAL A 335 24.74 53.75 -19.67
N ASP A 336 24.23 53.84 -18.44
CA ASP A 336 24.53 52.92 -17.35
C ASP A 336 23.36 52.81 -16.39
N SER A 337 23.32 51.71 -15.63
CA SER A 337 22.25 51.44 -14.68
C SER A 337 22.71 50.53 -13.52
N GLN A 338 22.05 50.67 -12.37
CA GLN A 338 22.22 49.77 -11.24
C GLN A 338 20.89 49.62 -10.51
N SER A 339 20.37 48.39 -10.47
CA SER A 339 19.17 48.08 -9.69
C SER A 339 19.53 47.54 -8.31
N LYS A 340 18.65 47.75 -7.34
CA LYS A 340 18.78 47.26 -5.97
C LYS A 340 17.41 47.16 -5.33
N ALA A 341 17.16 46.08 -4.60
CA ALA A 341 16.04 46.00 -3.66
C ALA A 341 16.57 46.14 -2.22
N GLU A 342 16.01 47.07 -1.44
CA GLU A 342 16.48 47.40 -0.10
C GLU A 342 15.44 47.09 0.97
N SER A 343 15.82 46.24 1.94
CA SER A 343 14.95 45.85 3.06
C SER A 343 14.72 47.02 4.02
N ILE A 344 13.50 47.12 4.56
CA ILE A 344 13.17 48.09 5.62
C ILE A 344 13.72 47.70 7.00
N SER A 345 14.33 46.51 7.14
CA SER A 345 14.96 46.08 8.39
C SER A 345 15.96 47.12 8.89
N GLY A 346 15.75 47.62 10.11
CA GLY A 346 16.54 48.70 10.71
C GLY A 346 15.91 50.10 10.60
N VAL A 347 14.85 50.28 9.82
CA VAL A 347 14.05 51.52 9.80
C VAL A 347 13.18 51.55 11.05
N THR A 348 13.53 52.38 12.03
CA THR A 348 12.83 52.44 13.32
C THR A 348 11.62 53.37 13.34
N GLU A 349 11.60 54.40 12.50
CA GLU A 349 10.57 55.44 12.49
C GLU A 349 9.44 55.16 11.47
N GLN A 350 8.20 55.41 11.88
CA GLN A 350 7.01 55.37 11.02
C GLN A 350 6.69 56.76 10.48
N ASN A 351 6.20 56.84 9.24
CA ASN A 351 5.60 58.04 8.69
C ASN A 351 4.29 58.38 9.42
N GLN A 352 4.34 59.35 10.33
CA GLN A 352 3.21 59.72 11.20
C GLN A 352 2.02 60.31 10.44
N GLU A 353 2.25 60.95 9.30
CA GLU A 353 1.18 61.49 8.46
C GLU A 353 0.35 60.36 7.85
N MET A 354 1.03 59.32 7.35
CA MET A 354 0.38 58.12 6.83
C MET A 354 -0.35 57.34 7.92
N VAL A 355 0.26 57.17 9.11
CA VAL A 355 -0.41 56.54 10.27
C VAL A 355 -1.71 57.27 10.62
N ALA A 356 -1.70 58.62 10.59
CA ALA A 356 -2.90 59.41 10.86
C ALA A 356 -3.98 59.23 9.77
N ALA A 357 -3.58 59.15 8.50
CA ALA A 357 -4.50 58.98 7.37
C ALA A 357 -5.28 57.66 7.44
N VAL A 358 -4.65 56.57 7.89
CA VAL A 358 -5.27 55.23 7.91
C VAL A 358 -5.75 54.76 9.28
N LYS A 359 -5.63 55.60 10.31
CA LYS A 359 -5.94 55.25 11.70
C LYS A 359 -7.32 54.61 11.88
N ASN A 360 -8.37 55.20 11.30
CA ASN A 360 -9.75 54.69 11.47
C ASN A 360 -9.92 53.31 10.83
N ALA A 361 -9.34 53.11 9.64
CA ALA A 361 -9.35 51.81 8.96
C ALA A 361 -8.59 50.77 9.77
N HIS A 362 -7.42 51.13 10.31
CA HIS A 362 -6.63 50.26 11.18
C HIS A 362 -7.41 49.84 12.43
N GLU A 363 -7.97 50.79 13.19
CA GLU A 363 -8.74 50.50 14.41
C GLU A 363 -9.98 49.64 14.11
N SER A 364 -10.71 49.94 13.03
CA SER A 364 -11.90 49.15 12.64
C SER A 364 -11.54 47.74 12.15
N THR A 365 -10.37 47.58 11.52
CA THR A 365 -9.85 46.27 11.14
C THR A 365 -9.48 45.44 12.37
N LEU A 366 -8.90 46.04 13.42
CA LEU A 366 -8.63 45.34 14.68
C LEU A 366 -9.92 44.81 15.32
N ASP A 367 -10.97 45.62 15.32
CA ASP A 367 -12.28 45.20 15.81
C ASP A 367 -12.88 44.07 14.96
N TYR A 368 -12.70 44.15 13.64
CA TYR A 368 -13.13 43.11 12.69
C TYR A 368 -12.40 41.77 12.92
N VAL A 369 -11.06 41.76 13.03
CA VAL A 369 -10.30 40.50 13.18
C VAL A 369 -10.46 39.82 14.53
N ARG A 370 -10.84 40.60 15.56
CA ARG A 370 -11.16 40.11 16.90
C ARG A 370 -12.62 39.67 17.04
N LYS A 371 -13.46 39.91 16.02
CA LYS A 371 -14.85 39.47 16.01
C LYS A 371 -14.91 37.95 15.85
N SER A 372 -15.75 37.30 16.66
CA SER A 372 -16.06 35.88 16.54
C SER A 372 -16.77 35.59 15.21
N VAL A 373 -16.30 34.56 14.50
CA VAL A 373 -16.84 34.03 13.24
C VAL A 373 -17.47 32.65 13.38
N GLY A 374 -17.31 32.03 14.55
CA GLY A 374 -17.91 30.75 14.93
C GLY A 374 -17.41 30.30 16.29
N THR A 375 -17.73 29.08 16.70
CA THR A 375 -17.23 28.46 17.93
C THR A 375 -16.58 27.11 17.64
N THR A 376 -15.64 26.69 18.49
CA THR A 376 -15.11 25.32 18.51
C THR A 376 -15.53 24.59 19.77
N SER A 377 -16.00 23.35 19.64
CA SER A 377 -16.38 22.48 20.76
C SER A 377 -15.19 21.81 21.44
N ALA A 378 -14.00 21.87 20.86
CA ALA A 378 -12.76 21.30 21.39
C ALA A 378 -11.57 22.30 21.22
N PRO A 379 -10.51 22.22 22.05
CA PRO A 379 -9.31 23.03 21.83
C PRO A 379 -8.61 22.64 20.52
N ILE A 380 -8.04 23.62 19.82
CA ILE A 380 -7.22 23.38 18.61
C ILE A 380 -5.77 23.69 18.94
N ASN A 381 -4.90 22.70 18.83
CA ASN A 381 -3.48 22.86 19.11
C ASN A 381 -2.65 21.93 18.24
N SER A 382 -1.39 22.28 18.01
CA SER A 382 -0.44 21.54 17.19
C SER A 382 0.72 20.94 18.00
N PHE A 383 0.58 20.83 19.33
CA PHE A 383 1.70 20.50 20.22
C PHE A 383 2.33 19.14 19.93
N PHE A 384 1.53 18.16 19.52
CA PHE A 384 1.98 16.80 19.20
C PHE A 384 1.80 16.43 17.73
N SER A 385 1.54 17.44 16.88
CA SER A 385 1.26 17.28 15.45
C SER A 385 2.33 16.54 14.65
N LEU A 386 3.57 16.50 15.14
CA LEU A 386 4.67 15.77 14.50
C LEU A 386 4.75 14.30 14.89
N VAL A 387 3.96 13.82 15.85
CA VAL A 387 4.06 12.45 16.40
C VAL A 387 2.72 11.75 16.62
N GLN A 388 1.61 12.47 16.46
CA GLN A 388 0.25 11.92 16.45
C GLN A 388 -0.67 12.84 15.63
N ASP A 389 -1.82 12.30 15.23
CA ASP A 389 -2.88 13.08 14.60
C ASP A 389 -3.38 14.21 15.52
N ASP A 390 -3.76 15.34 14.91
CA ASP A 390 -3.95 16.59 15.63
C ASP A 390 -5.06 17.51 15.08
N PRO A 391 -5.73 18.26 15.97
CA PRO A 391 -6.90 19.07 15.61
C PRO A 391 -6.58 20.29 14.74
N SER A 392 -5.33 20.77 14.70
CA SER A 392 -4.95 21.92 13.88
C SER A 392 -4.88 21.60 12.39
N ILE A 393 -4.52 20.36 12.05
CA ILE A 393 -4.59 19.84 10.67
C ILE A 393 -6.03 19.47 10.32
N GLN A 394 -6.74 18.76 11.22
CA GLN A 394 -8.11 18.29 10.99
C GLN A 394 -9.07 19.39 10.51
N ILE A 395 -9.04 20.56 11.16
CA ILE A 395 -9.92 21.67 10.77
C ILE A 395 -9.62 22.23 9.37
N VAL A 396 -8.34 22.20 8.96
CA VAL A 396 -7.90 22.65 7.64
C VAL A 396 -8.36 21.67 6.57
N THR A 397 -8.12 20.38 6.78
CA THR A 397 -8.47 19.33 5.83
C THR A 397 -9.99 19.17 5.72
N ASP A 398 -10.75 19.31 6.80
CA ASP A 398 -12.21 19.33 6.76
C ASP A 398 -12.75 20.52 5.96
N ALA A 399 -12.19 21.70 6.16
CA ALA A 399 -12.58 22.89 5.42
C ALA A 399 -12.24 22.77 3.92
N GLN A 400 -11.07 22.22 3.59
CA GLN A 400 -10.65 21.93 2.22
C GLN A 400 -11.59 20.92 1.55
N LYS A 401 -11.89 19.78 2.20
CA LYS A 401 -12.86 18.79 1.70
C LYS A 401 -14.23 19.41 1.49
N TRP A 402 -14.72 20.21 2.44
CA TRP A 402 -16.00 20.91 2.33
C TRP A 402 -16.00 21.88 1.14
N TYR A 403 -14.97 22.71 1.02
CA TYR A 403 -14.84 23.70 -0.04
C TYR A 403 -14.78 23.02 -1.42
N ALA A 404 -13.95 21.98 -1.57
CA ALA A 404 -13.85 21.24 -2.82
C ALA A 404 -15.17 20.54 -3.19
N LYS A 405 -15.86 19.91 -2.23
CA LYS A 405 -17.18 19.31 -2.47
C LYS A 405 -18.19 20.31 -3.00
N GLU A 406 -18.19 21.55 -2.50
CA GLU A 406 -19.08 22.60 -3.01
C GLU A 406 -18.69 23.08 -4.41
N LYS A 407 -17.40 23.22 -4.70
CA LYS A 407 -16.91 23.71 -6.00
C LYS A 407 -17.02 22.68 -7.12
N LEU A 408 -16.89 21.39 -6.81
CA LEU A 408 -16.93 20.30 -7.78
C LEU A 408 -18.37 19.90 -8.20
N LYS A 409 -19.41 20.43 -7.57
CA LYS A 409 -20.81 20.15 -7.95
C LYS A 409 -21.07 20.51 -9.41
N GLY A 410 -21.62 19.57 -10.17
CA GLY A 410 -21.93 19.72 -11.59
C GLY A 410 -20.72 19.61 -12.53
N THR A 411 -19.53 19.30 -12.02
CA THR A 411 -18.34 18.96 -12.82
C THR A 411 -18.29 17.47 -13.12
N GLU A 412 -17.39 17.02 -14.01
CA GLU A 412 -17.18 15.59 -14.27
C GLU A 412 -16.54 14.84 -13.09
N TYR A 413 -16.00 15.58 -12.13
CA TYR A 413 -15.32 15.05 -10.94
C TYR A 413 -16.25 14.91 -9.72
N GLU A 414 -17.53 15.28 -9.85
CA GLU A 414 -18.51 15.15 -8.76
C GLU A 414 -18.66 13.68 -8.34
N GLY A 415 -18.42 13.40 -7.06
CA GLY A 415 -18.59 12.06 -6.47
C GLY A 415 -17.38 11.14 -6.53
N MET A 416 -16.26 11.58 -7.10
CA MET A 416 -15.00 10.82 -7.02
C MET A 416 -14.45 10.78 -5.57
N PRO A 417 -13.65 9.75 -5.22
CA PRO A 417 -12.93 9.68 -3.95
C PRO A 417 -12.14 10.96 -3.69
N LEU A 418 -12.38 11.60 -2.54
CA LEU A 418 -11.82 12.91 -2.21
C LEU A 418 -11.03 12.85 -0.91
N LEU A 419 -9.74 13.11 -1.02
CA LEU A 419 -8.79 13.24 0.09
C LEU A 419 -8.37 14.70 0.25
N SER A 420 -7.72 15.02 1.37
CA SER A 420 -7.20 16.37 1.61
C SER A 420 -5.87 16.34 2.33
N VAL A 421 -4.98 17.24 1.94
CA VAL A 421 -3.63 17.32 2.50
C VAL A 421 -3.49 18.57 3.37
N GLY A 422 -2.99 18.38 4.59
CA GLY A 422 -2.62 19.46 5.49
C GLY A 422 -1.24 19.23 6.11
N ALA A 423 -0.61 20.32 6.56
CA ALA A 423 0.67 20.28 7.27
C ALA A 423 0.58 21.16 8.53
N PRO A 424 1.26 20.80 9.63
CA PRO A 424 1.25 21.60 10.83
C PRO A 424 2.25 22.76 10.70
N PHE A 425 1.79 23.89 10.15
CA PHE A 425 2.66 25.03 9.85
C PHE A 425 3.34 25.63 11.09
N LYS A 426 2.71 25.51 12.26
CA LYS A 426 3.26 25.92 13.55
C LYS A 426 3.48 24.70 14.44
N ALA A 427 4.61 24.03 14.28
CA ALA A 427 4.97 22.83 15.06
C ALA A 427 6.31 23.00 15.82
N GLY A 428 6.64 24.22 16.24
CA GLY A 428 7.89 24.52 16.93
C GLY A 428 9.13 24.40 16.03
N GLY A 429 10.07 23.55 16.43
CA GLY A 429 11.32 23.29 15.70
C GLY A 429 12.20 24.53 15.55
N ARG A 430 12.66 24.80 14.32
CA ARG A 430 13.58 25.91 14.00
C ARG A 430 13.04 27.30 14.38
N ASN A 431 11.72 27.43 14.55
CA ASN A 431 11.05 28.69 14.91
C ASN A 431 10.86 28.88 16.43
N GLY A 432 11.25 27.91 17.26
CA GLY A 432 11.29 28.01 18.73
C GLY A 432 10.07 27.45 19.47
N ALA A 433 10.19 27.33 20.79
CA ALA A 433 9.25 26.61 21.67
C ALA A 433 7.86 27.27 21.84
N ASP A 434 7.72 28.53 21.45
CA ASP A 434 6.44 29.27 21.47
C ASP A 434 5.73 29.24 20.09
N TYR A 435 6.32 28.59 19.08
CA TYR A 435 5.81 28.57 17.71
C TYR A 435 4.83 27.42 17.45
N PHE A 436 3.75 27.39 18.22
CA PHE A 436 2.66 26.40 18.11
C PHE A 436 1.31 27.09 17.97
N THR A 437 0.35 26.40 17.35
CA THR A 437 -1.07 26.80 17.39
C THR A 437 -1.64 26.36 18.74
N ASN A 438 -2.36 27.26 19.41
CA ASN A 438 -3.01 26.98 20.69
C ASN A 438 -4.25 27.87 20.87
N ILE A 439 -5.39 27.37 20.41
CA ILE A 439 -6.68 28.04 20.44
C ILE A 439 -7.57 27.28 21.44
N PRO A 440 -8.00 27.94 22.54
CA PRO A 440 -8.87 27.29 23.52
C PRO A 440 -10.25 26.99 22.94
N GLN A 441 -10.97 26.05 23.56
CA GLN A 441 -12.38 25.83 23.30
C GLN A 441 -13.19 27.13 23.47
N GLY A 442 -14.15 27.40 22.57
CA GLY A 442 -14.99 28.59 22.62
C GLY A 442 -15.00 29.38 21.31
N ASP A 443 -15.00 30.71 21.39
CA ASP A 443 -15.09 31.59 20.22
C ASP A 443 -13.85 31.46 19.31
N LEU A 444 -14.10 31.27 18.01
CA LEU A 444 -13.12 31.38 16.94
C LEU A 444 -13.28 32.74 16.27
N ALA A 445 -12.26 33.58 16.37
CA ALA A 445 -12.16 34.85 15.65
C ALA A 445 -11.34 34.70 14.36
N ILE A 446 -11.42 35.68 13.46
CA ILE A 446 -10.66 35.68 12.19
C ILE A 446 -9.16 35.51 12.42
N LYS A 447 -8.61 36.14 13.46
CA LYS A 447 -7.21 35.98 13.84
C LYS A 447 -6.81 34.52 14.14
N ASN A 448 -7.75 33.71 14.63
CA ASN A 448 -7.48 32.30 14.90
C ASN A 448 -7.29 31.50 13.61
N VAL A 449 -7.95 31.88 12.52
CA VAL A 449 -7.79 31.20 11.21
C VAL A 449 -6.42 31.50 10.59
N GLY A 450 -5.89 32.70 10.76
CA GLY A 450 -4.52 33.01 10.36
C GLY A 450 -3.45 32.24 11.17
N ASP A 451 -3.78 31.80 12.39
CA ASP A 451 -2.91 30.94 13.20
C ASP A 451 -2.97 29.46 12.78
N LEU A 452 -4.05 29.04 12.09
CA LEU A 452 -4.23 27.69 11.55
C LEU A 452 -3.56 27.51 10.19
N TYR A 453 -3.62 28.54 9.33
CA TYR A 453 -3.02 28.51 8.01
C TYR A 453 -2.25 29.81 7.75
N LEU A 454 -0.92 29.75 7.87
CA LEU A 454 -0.07 30.95 7.85
C LEU A 454 0.07 31.57 6.46
N TYR A 455 0.15 30.72 5.44
CA TYR A 455 0.48 31.10 4.08
C TYR A 455 -0.75 31.54 3.28
N ASP A 456 -0.54 32.45 2.34
CA ASP A 456 -1.49 32.95 1.35
C ASP A 456 -1.73 31.98 0.18
N ASN A 457 -1.46 30.69 0.39
CA ASN A 457 -1.61 29.69 -0.65
C ASN A 457 -3.08 29.49 -1.05
N THR A 458 -3.33 29.41 -2.35
CA THR A 458 -4.66 29.16 -2.91
C THR A 458 -5.02 27.69 -2.95
N VAL A 459 -6.32 27.38 -2.97
CA VAL A 459 -6.83 26.00 -3.01
C VAL A 459 -6.65 25.41 -4.41
N GLN A 460 -6.08 24.21 -4.48
CA GLN A 460 -5.86 23.45 -5.72
C GLN A 460 -6.35 22.01 -5.54
N ILE A 461 -6.70 21.36 -6.65
CA ILE A 461 -7.04 19.93 -6.65
C ILE A 461 -6.20 19.22 -7.70
N VAL A 462 -5.55 18.14 -7.28
CA VAL A 462 -4.82 17.22 -8.18
C VAL A 462 -5.58 15.89 -8.29
N LYS A 463 -5.46 15.22 -9.43
CA LYS A 463 -5.96 13.85 -9.62
C LYS A 463 -4.79 12.87 -9.69
N ILE A 464 -4.70 11.97 -8.73
CA ILE A 464 -3.55 11.05 -8.55
C ILE A 464 -4.03 9.62 -8.25
N THR A 465 -3.17 8.61 -8.40
CA THR A 465 -3.53 7.21 -8.10
C THR A 465 -3.25 6.83 -6.63
N GLY A 466 -3.75 5.69 -6.17
CA GLY A 466 -3.40 5.14 -4.84
C GLY A 466 -1.88 4.95 -4.66
N ALA A 467 -1.16 4.59 -5.72
CA ALA A 467 0.31 4.55 -5.72
C ALA A 467 0.94 5.92 -5.46
N ASP A 468 0.42 6.98 -6.09
CA ASP A 468 0.89 8.35 -5.83
C ASP A 468 0.59 8.79 -4.38
N VAL A 469 -0.57 8.43 -3.83
CA VAL A 469 -0.94 8.71 -2.42
C VAL A 469 0.07 8.03 -1.48
N LYS A 470 0.40 6.76 -1.73
CA LYS A 470 1.40 6.04 -0.93
C LYS A 470 2.76 6.71 -1.00
N GLU A 471 3.25 7.05 -2.20
CA GLU A 471 4.55 7.71 -2.35
C GLU A 471 4.60 9.12 -1.73
N TRP A 472 3.47 9.84 -1.73
CA TRP A 472 3.35 11.13 -1.04
C TRP A 472 3.55 10.95 0.47
N LEU A 473 2.86 9.97 1.07
CA LEU A 473 3.00 9.65 2.50
C LEU A 473 4.41 9.15 2.83
N GLU A 474 5.05 8.36 1.96
CA GLU A 474 6.45 7.94 2.11
C GLU A 474 7.43 9.13 2.15
N MET A 475 7.17 10.19 1.36
CA MET A 475 7.94 11.43 1.43
C MET A 475 7.71 12.16 2.77
N SER A 476 6.47 12.27 3.21
CA SER A 476 6.12 12.84 4.53
C SER A 476 6.76 12.08 5.69
N ALA A 477 6.87 10.75 5.59
CA ALA A 477 7.49 9.90 6.60
C ALA A 477 8.99 10.18 6.81
N GLY A 478 9.62 10.99 5.95
CA GLY A 478 10.95 11.56 6.17
C GLY A 478 11.06 12.50 7.38
N GLN A 479 9.93 12.94 7.94
CA GLN A 479 9.85 13.70 9.20
C GLN A 479 10.36 12.91 10.41
N PHE A 480 10.50 11.58 10.31
CA PHE A 480 10.89 10.72 11.42
C PHE A 480 12.33 10.20 11.28
N ASN A 481 13.10 10.20 12.37
CA ASN A 481 14.33 9.43 12.47
C ASN A 481 14.00 7.93 12.50
N GLN A 482 14.95 7.09 12.08
CA GLN A 482 14.80 5.64 12.26
C GLN A 482 15.00 5.29 13.74
N ILE A 483 14.08 4.49 14.29
CA ILE A 483 14.15 3.95 15.66
C ILE A 483 14.74 2.54 15.60
N ASP A 484 15.74 2.27 16.41
CA ASP A 484 16.29 0.94 16.62
C ASP A 484 15.44 0.18 17.65
N PRO A 485 14.69 -0.85 17.24
CA PRO A 485 13.82 -1.61 18.15
C PRO A 485 14.61 -2.44 19.18
N THR A 486 15.92 -2.65 18.97
CA THR A 486 16.77 -3.42 19.87
C THR A 486 17.43 -2.57 20.96
N SER A 487 17.30 -1.24 20.86
CA SER A 487 17.95 -0.29 21.75
C SER A 487 16.98 0.26 22.80
N GLN A 488 17.36 0.12 24.07
CA GLN A 488 16.68 0.74 25.22
C GLN A 488 17.17 2.17 25.54
N GLU A 489 18.19 2.65 24.82
CA GLU A 489 18.67 4.03 24.96
C GLU A 489 17.62 5.05 24.48
N GLU A 490 17.72 6.30 24.92
CA GLU A 490 16.82 7.38 24.48
C GLU A 490 16.98 7.65 22.97
N GLN A 491 15.87 7.63 22.24
CA GLN A 491 15.83 7.85 20.79
C GLN A 491 14.86 8.99 20.45
N ASN A 492 15.36 10.05 19.81
CA ASN A 492 14.50 11.16 19.36
C ASN A 492 13.83 10.80 18.02
N ILE A 493 12.50 10.73 18.00
CA ILE A 493 11.75 10.33 16.79
C ILE A 493 11.67 11.43 15.73
N VAL A 494 11.74 12.71 16.12
CA VAL A 494 11.54 13.83 15.17
C VAL A 494 12.83 14.20 14.44
N ASN A 495 12.83 14.13 13.11
CA ASN A 495 13.92 14.64 12.27
C ASN A 495 13.85 16.18 12.18
N THR A 496 14.70 16.87 12.94
CA THR A 496 14.74 18.34 13.01
C THR A 496 15.31 19.01 11.75
N GLU A 497 15.90 18.23 10.84
CA GLU A 497 16.38 18.73 9.55
C GLU A 497 15.29 18.72 8.47
N PHE A 498 14.21 17.96 8.67
CA PHE A 498 13.07 17.92 7.78
C PHE A 498 12.19 19.17 7.98
N PRO A 499 11.94 19.98 6.95
CA PRO A 499 11.09 21.16 7.09
C PRO A 499 9.64 20.77 7.41
N THR A 500 9.07 21.29 8.49
CA THR A 500 7.72 20.89 8.96
C THR A 500 6.59 21.20 7.98
N TYR A 501 6.76 22.21 7.12
CA TYR A 501 5.79 22.49 6.03
C TYR A 501 5.86 21.49 4.86
N ASN A 502 6.83 20.57 4.90
CA ASN A 502 6.88 19.38 4.03
C ASN A 502 6.41 18.12 4.75
N TYR A 503 5.90 18.21 5.98
CA TYR A 503 5.27 17.08 6.66
C TYR A 503 3.76 17.14 6.40
N ASP A 504 3.34 16.43 5.35
CA ASP A 504 1.94 16.38 4.93
C ASP A 504 1.25 15.17 5.55
N VAL A 505 0.12 15.42 6.21
CA VAL A 505 -0.85 14.42 6.63
C VAL A 505 -1.98 14.37 5.58
N ILE A 506 -2.34 13.17 5.14
CA ILE A 506 -3.44 12.96 4.19
C ILE A 506 -4.67 12.46 4.92
N ASP A 507 -5.74 13.22 4.79
CA ASP A 507 -7.00 13.02 5.46
C ASP A 507 -8.02 12.34 4.52
N GLY A 508 -8.73 11.33 5.02
CA GLY A 508 -9.61 10.44 4.23
C GLY A 508 -9.04 9.04 3.95
N VAL A 509 -7.80 8.77 4.36
CA VAL A 509 -7.20 7.43 4.42
C VAL A 509 -6.76 7.15 5.85
N THR A 510 -6.68 5.89 6.26
CA THR A 510 -6.02 5.51 7.52
C THR A 510 -4.71 4.81 7.25
N TYR A 511 -3.68 5.02 8.07
CA TYR A 511 -2.37 4.40 7.88
C TYR A 511 -1.50 4.44 9.13
N GLN A 512 -0.47 3.59 9.16
CA GLN A 512 0.57 3.61 10.18
C GLN A 512 1.93 3.95 9.57
N ILE A 513 2.84 4.49 10.39
CA ILE A 513 4.22 4.80 9.99
C ILE A 513 5.18 3.93 10.80
N ASP A 514 5.82 2.97 10.13
CA ASP A 514 6.87 2.12 10.68
C ASP A 514 8.21 2.87 10.71
N VAL A 515 8.50 3.47 11.86
CA VAL A 515 9.74 4.21 12.08
C VAL A 515 10.96 3.32 12.31
N THR A 516 10.80 1.99 12.40
CA THR A 516 11.93 1.06 12.51
C THR A 516 12.65 0.86 11.18
N LYS A 517 11.94 1.09 10.06
CA LYS A 517 12.49 1.04 8.70
C LYS A 517 13.19 2.36 8.32
N PRO A 518 14.22 2.35 7.45
CA PRO A 518 14.85 3.57 6.97
C PRO A 518 13.89 4.38 6.07
N ALA A 519 14.00 5.71 6.04
CA ALA A 519 13.14 6.54 5.19
C ALA A 519 13.43 6.29 3.70
N LYS A 520 12.39 6.17 2.86
CA LYS A 520 12.53 5.98 1.41
C LYS A 520 13.16 7.20 0.73
N TYR A 521 12.74 8.40 1.13
CA TYR A 521 13.15 9.68 0.56
C TYR A 521 14.06 10.48 1.50
N SER A 522 14.93 11.30 0.92
CA SER A 522 15.66 12.35 1.65
C SER A 522 14.76 13.55 1.95
N THR A 523 15.25 14.50 2.75
CA THR A 523 14.55 15.77 3.06
C THR A 523 14.22 16.63 1.83
N ASN A 524 14.83 16.34 0.66
CA ASN A 524 14.62 17.04 -0.60
C ASN A 524 13.90 16.16 -1.65
N GLY A 525 13.29 15.03 -1.28
CA GLY A 525 12.49 14.21 -2.20
C GLY A 525 13.30 13.30 -3.15
N THR A 526 14.60 13.13 -2.92
CA THR A 526 15.38 12.12 -3.66
C THR A 526 15.26 10.74 -3.01
N VAL A 527 15.02 9.69 -3.79
CA VAL A 527 15.02 8.31 -3.29
C VAL A 527 16.41 7.94 -2.77
N VAL A 528 16.48 7.49 -1.52
CA VAL A 528 17.72 7.05 -0.84
C VAL A 528 17.67 5.59 -0.40
N ASN A 529 16.48 5.03 -0.19
CA ASN A 529 16.27 3.60 0.13
C ASN A 529 15.10 3.09 -0.71
N SER A 530 15.36 2.59 -1.93
CA SER A 530 14.31 2.21 -2.90
C SER A 530 13.38 1.11 -2.41
N ASP A 531 13.94 0.20 -1.62
CA ASP A 531 13.27 -1.04 -1.18
C ASP A 531 12.60 -0.85 0.19
N SER A 532 12.68 0.36 0.77
CA SER A 532 12.03 0.68 2.03
C SER A 532 10.65 1.30 1.81
N SER A 533 9.70 0.92 2.67
CA SER A 533 8.36 1.51 2.77
C SER A 533 8.01 1.61 4.25
N ARG A 534 7.79 2.83 4.74
CA ARG A 534 7.38 3.08 6.13
C ARG A 534 5.87 3.05 6.29
N ILE A 535 5.11 3.29 5.22
CA ILE A 535 3.66 3.35 5.29
C ILE A 535 3.08 1.93 5.31
N LYS A 536 2.41 1.60 6.42
CA LYS A 536 1.70 0.33 6.66
C LYS A 536 0.21 0.56 6.77
N ASP A 537 -0.57 -0.50 6.52
CA ASP A 537 -2.02 -0.50 6.70
C ASP A 537 -2.72 0.69 6.07
N LEU A 538 -2.28 1.09 4.86
CA LEU A 538 -2.88 2.20 4.13
C LEU A 538 -4.25 1.78 3.60
N MET A 539 -5.30 2.29 4.25
CA MET A 539 -6.68 1.95 3.95
C MET A 539 -7.48 3.16 3.47
N TYR A 540 -8.43 2.89 2.57
CA TYR A 540 -9.48 3.80 2.15
C TYR A 540 -10.83 3.13 2.34
N ASP A 541 -11.78 3.81 2.99
CA ASP A 541 -13.10 3.27 3.35
C ASP A 541 -13.05 1.88 4.06
N GLY A 542 -12.02 1.68 4.90
CA GLY A 542 -11.82 0.45 5.69
C GLY A 542 -11.30 -0.75 4.90
N LYS A 543 -10.83 -0.55 3.67
CA LYS A 543 -10.18 -1.58 2.83
C LYS A 543 -8.77 -1.14 2.46
N PRO A 544 -7.82 -2.07 2.21
CA PRO A 544 -6.53 -1.73 1.63
C PRO A 544 -6.72 -0.85 0.39
N ILE A 545 -5.90 0.20 0.26
CA ILE A 545 -5.99 1.10 -0.88
C ILE A 545 -5.67 0.35 -2.18
N ASP A 546 -6.51 0.50 -3.19
CA ASP A 546 -6.18 0.07 -4.55
C ASP A 546 -5.19 1.06 -5.15
N LEU A 547 -3.99 0.58 -5.51
CA LEU A 547 -2.89 1.42 -6.00
C LEU A 547 -3.19 2.05 -7.38
N ASP A 548 -4.10 1.47 -8.15
CA ASP A 548 -4.53 1.99 -9.46
C ASP A 548 -5.78 2.87 -9.37
N GLN A 549 -6.48 2.87 -8.23
CA GLN A 549 -7.66 3.71 -8.01
C GLN A 549 -7.28 5.21 -8.08
N GLU A 550 -8.07 5.99 -8.81
CA GLU A 550 -7.90 7.45 -8.89
C GLU A 550 -8.57 8.18 -7.71
N PHE A 551 -7.85 9.14 -7.14
CA PHE A 551 -8.28 10.02 -6.07
C PHE A 551 -8.16 11.49 -6.48
N LEU A 552 -9.11 12.29 -6.03
CA LEU A 552 -8.96 13.75 -5.99
C LEU A 552 -8.32 14.13 -4.66
N VAL A 553 -7.24 14.89 -4.70
CA VAL A 553 -6.56 15.37 -3.48
C VAL A 553 -6.59 16.89 -3.46
N VAL A 554 -7.30 17.44 -2.48
CA VAL A 554 -7.33 18.87 -2.22
C VAL A 554 -6.03 19.26 -1.53
N THR A 555 -5.33 20.22 -2.11
CA THR A 555 -4.06 20.72 -1.61
C THR A 555 -3.94 22.22 -1.90
N ASN A 556 -2.72 22.75 -1.92
CA ASN A 556 -2.42 24.15 -2.14
C ASN A 556 -1.52 24.37 -3.37
N ASN A 557 -1.50 25.60 -3.90
CA ASN A 557 -0.70 25.95 -5.08
C ASN A 557 0.81 25.70 -4.95
N TYR A 558 1.40 25.89 -3.77
CA TYR A 558 2.80 25.54 -3.55
C TYR A 558 3.06 24.04 -3.77
N ARG A 559 2.27 23.17 -3.13
CA ARG A 559 2.46 21.72 -3.26
C ARG A 559 2.06 21.20 -4.65
N ALA A 560 0.91 21.64 -5.15
CA ALA A 560 0.41 21.26 -6.47
C ALA A 560 1.42 21.60 -7.58
N SER A 561 2.13 22.72 -7.49
CA SER A 561 3.15 23.12 -8.47
C SER A 561 4.50 22.42 -8.32
N GLY A 562 4.66 21.49 -7.37
CA GLY A 562 5.89 20.72 -7.15
C GLY A 562 6.72 21.18 -5.94
N GLY A 563 6.19 22.06 -5.10
CA GLY A 563 6.81 22.50 -3.86
C GLY A 563 7.21 21.32 -2.97
N GLY A 564 8.37 21.43 -2.33
CA GLY A 564 8.97 20.38 -1.50
C GLY A 564 9.52 19.17 -2.27
N ASN A 565 9.45 19.18 -3.61
CA ASN A 565 9.90 18.08 -4.48
C ASN A 565 9.23 16.73 -4.15
N PHE A 566 7.92 16.77 -3.91
CA PHE A 566 7.13 15.56 -3.65
C PHE A 566 7.06 14.67 -4.91
N PRO A 567 7.03 13.34 -4.74
CA PRO A 567 6.94 12.39 -5.85
C PRO A 567 5.60 12.51 -6.60
N GLY A 568 5.51 11.88 -7.78
CA GLY A 568 4.25 11.78 -8.53
C GLY A 568 3.99 12.90 -9.55
N ASN A 569 4.91 13.85 -9.75
CA ASN A 569 4.82 14.94 -10.74
C ASN A 569 3.49 15.72 -10.66
N LEU A 570 3.16 16.18 -9.46
CA LEU A 570 1.87 16.79 -9.11
C LEU A 570 1.44 17.94 -10.03
N SER A 571 2.39 18.74 -10.53
CA SER A 571 2.12 19.90 -11.39
C SER A 571 1.44 19.54 -12.71
N SER A 572 1.74 18.36 -13.24
CA SER A 572 1.09 17.82 -14.45
C SER A 572 -0.30 17.25 -14.19
N LYS A 573 -0.67 17.07 -12.92
CA LYS A 573 -1.89 16.39 -12.46
C LYS A 573 -2.91 17.34 -11.84
N ILE A 574 -2.68 18.66 -11.91
CA ILE A 574 -3.63 19.68 -11.46
C ILE A 574 -4.86 19.68 -12.36
N ILE A 575 -6.04 19.51 -11.76
CA ILE A 575 -7.32 19.52 -12.49
C ILE A 575 -8.15 20.77 -12.23
N GLU A 576 -8.02 21.39 -11.05
CA GLU A 576 -8.77 22.60 -10.67
C GLU A 576 -7.88 23.57 -9.90
N GLN A 577 -8.02 24.86 -10.21
CA GLN A 577 -7.30 25.96 -9.58
C GLN A 577 -8.27 27.03 -9.13
N TYR A 578 -8.33 27.30 -7.83
CA TYR A 578 -9.23 28.31 -7.28
C TYR A 578 -8.45 29.55 -6.84
N PRO A 579 -9.01 30.77 -7.00
CA PRO A 579 -8.38 32.00 -6.51
C PRO A 579 -8.49 32.15 -4.98
N ASP A 580 -9.41 31.41 -4.34
CA ASP A 580 -9.63 31.51 -2.90
C ASP A 580 -8.43 30.92 -2.14
N GLU A 581 -7.92 31.66 -1.16
CA GLU A 581 -6.90 31.18 -0.21
C GLU A 581 -7.44 30.03 0.66
N ASN A 582 -6.55 29.13 1.10
CA ASN A 582 -6.91 28.09 2.07
C ASN A 582 -7.46 28.70 3.38
N ARG A 583 -6.92 29.84 3.83
CA ARG A 583 -7.49 30.62 4.96
C ARG A 583 -8.95 31.01 4.72
N GLN A 584 -9.29 31.44 3.51
CA GLN A 584 -10.64 31.82 3.18
C GLN A 584 -11.58 30.61 3.17
N ALA A 585 -11.12 29.45 2.68
CA ALA A 585 -11.87 28.20 2.76
C ALA A 585 -12.16 27.81 4.23
N VAL A 586 -11.17 27.90 5.12
CA VAL A 586 -11.33 27.65 6.56
C VAL A 586 -12.29 28.64 7.22
N MET A 587 -12.17 29.94 6.93
CA MET A 587 -13.10 30.95 7.45
C MET A 587 -14.54 30.69 7.00
N ASN A 588 -14.74 30.42 5.71
CA ASN A 588 -16.07 30.16 5.15
C ASN A 588 -16.67 28.90 5.76
N TYR A 589 -15.87 27.85 5.94
CA TYR A 589 -16.29 26.62 6.61
C TYR A 589 -16.78 26.89 8.03
N ILE A 590 -15.99 27.60 8.85
CA ILE A 590 -16.36 27.93 10.23
C ILE A 590 -17.65 28.78 10.27
N MET A 591 -17.77 29.79 9.39
CA MET A 591 -18.96 30.65 9.33
C MET A 591 -20.22 29.87 8.92
N GLU A 592 -20.10 28.95 7.96
CA GLU A 592 -21.21 28.13 7.48
C GLU A 592 -21.65 27.10 8.53
N LYS A 593 -20.69 26.47 9.22
CA LYS A 593 -20.99 25.49 10.28
C LYS A 593 -21.49 26.13 11.57
N GLY A 594 -21.04 27.35 11.86
CA GLY A 594 -21.32 28.07 13.11
C GLY A 594 -20.53 27.52 14.30
N GLU A 595 -20.71 26.22 14.61
CA GLU A 595 -19.90 25.48 15.58
C GLU A 595 -19.15 24.35 14.86
N VAL A 596 -17.83 24.26 15.06
CA VAL A 596 -16.98 23.21 14.50
C VAL A 596 -16.45 22.30 15.60
N ASN A 597 -16.25 21.02 15.26
CA ASN A 597 -15.54 20.09 16.12
C ASN A 597 -14.27 19.62 15.41
N PRO A 598 -13.09 20.14 15.78
CA PRO A 598 -11.83 19.84 15.12
C PRO A 598 -11.12 18.63 15.73
N SER A 599 -11.79 17.78 16.51
CA SER A 599 -11.15 16.58 17.09
C SER A 599 -10.55 15.71 15.99
N ALA A 600 -9.26 15.39 16.15
CA ALA A 600 -8.55 14.39 15.36
C ALA A 600 -9.34 13.09 15.27
N ASP A 601 -9.44 12.52 14.07
CA ASP A 601 -10.13 11.25 13.83
C ASP A 601 -9.20 10.03 14.01
N ASN A 602 -7.91 10.26 14.27
CA ASN A 602 -6.85 9.26 14.41
C ASN A 602 -6.67 8.46 13.12
N ASN A 603 -6.77 9.14 11.98
CA ASN A 603 -6.47 8.55 10.69
C ASN A 603 -5.03 8.02 10.59
N TRP A 604 -4.07 8.53 11.36
CA TRP A 604 -2.71 7.99 11.36
C TRP A 604 -2.11 7.81 12.75
N SER A 605 -1.17 6.86 12.84
CA SER A 605 -0.35 6.63 14.03
C SER A 605 1.07 6.17 13.68
N ILE A 606 1.98 6.22 14.65
CA ILE A 606 3.23 5.45 14.58
C ILE A 606 2.87 3.96 14.76
N ALA A 607 3.48 3.10 13.94
CA ALA A 607 3.29 1.66 14.09
C ALA A 607 3.88 1.20 15.44
N PRO A 608 3.18 0.35 16.22
CA PRO A 608 3.71 -0.19 17.45
C PRO A 608 5.04 -0.93 17.23
N ILE A 609 5.96 -0.78 18.17
CA ILE A 609 7.30 -1.37 18.14
C ILE A 609 7.35 -2.46 19.21
N PHE A 610 7.64 -3.69 18.80
CA PHE A 610 7.71 -4.81 19.73
C PHE A 610 8.90 -4.67 20.69
N GLY A 611 8.60 -4.82 21.98
CA GLY A 611 9.57 -4.68 23.08
C GLY A 611 9.59 -3.28 23.71
N ASP A 612 10.45 -3.12 24.72
CA ASP A 612 10.58 -1.87 25.48
C ASP A 612 11.49 -0.86 24.75
N VAL A 613 10.90 0.15 24.10
CA VAL A 613 11.66 1.25 23.45
C VAL A 613 11.47 2.59 24.16
N ASN A 614 12.55 3.36 24.26
CA ASN A 614 12.54 4.70 24.88
C ASN A 614 12.54 5.78 23.79
N VAL A 615 11.35 6.15 23.33
CA VAL A 615 11.15 7.10 22.24
C VAL A 615 10.74 8.46 22.79
N THR A 616 11.44 9.52 22.38
CA THR A 616 11.20 10.88 22.86
C THR A 616 11.09 11.90 21.73
N PHE A 617 10.54 13.07 22.06
CA PHE A 617 10.51 14.23 21.16
C PHE A 617 10.44 15.54 21.96
N GLU A 618 10.71 16.67 21.28
CA GLU A 618 10.63 18.00 21.88
C GLU A 618 9.34 18.73 21.47
N SER A 619 8.69 19.41 22.42
CA SER A 619 7.52 20.27 22.17
C SER A 619 7.48 21.46 23.14
N SER A 620 6.45 22.30 23.04
CA SER A 620 6.27 23.47 23.91
C SER A 620 6.07 23.07 25.38
N PRO A 621 6.59 23.80 26.37
CA PRO A 621 6.23 23.61 27.78
C PRO A 621 4.72 23.71 28.05
N SER A 622 3.99 24.44 27.20
CA SER A 622 2.53 24.56 27.28
C SER A 622 1.80 23.25 26.96
N ALA A 623 2.47 22.30 26.29
CA ALA A 623 1.89 21.01 25.93
C ALA A 623 1.70 20.07 27.13
N LYS A 624 2.29 20.40 28.29
CA LYS A 624 2.24 19.53 29.48
C LYS A 624 0.82 19.16 29.90
N SER A 625 -0.12 20.11 29.88
CA SER A 625 -1.51 19.81 30.26
C SER A 625 -2.22 18.88 29.27
N PHE A 626 -1.74 18.79 28.03
CA PHE A 626 -2.25 17.87 27.02
C PHE A 626 -1.60 16.49 27.16
N ALA A 627 -0.32 16.43 27.50
CA ALA A 627 0.35 15.16 27.86
C ALA A 627 -0.31 14.50 29.08
N ASP A 628 -0.69 15.28 30.11
CA ASP A 628 -1.39 14.76 31.28
C ASP A 628 -2.77 14.11 30.96
N GLN A 629 -3.28 14.29 29.74
CA GLN A 629 -4.54 13.72 29.23
C GLN A 629 -4.33 12.66 28.13
N SER A 630 -3.08 12.41 27.73
CA SER A 630 -2.73 11.40 26.72
C SER A 630 -2.44 10.07 27.40
N ASP A 631 -2.82 8.97 26.74
CA ASP A 631 -2.51 7.62 27.21
C ASP A 631 -1.05 7.22 26.89
N ASN A 632 -0.47 7.80 25.84
CA ASN A 632 0.84 7.42 25.29
C ASN A 632 1.91 8.54 25.31
N ILE A 633 1.60 9.76 25.75
CA ILE A 633 2.58 10.87 25.81
C ILE A 633 2.77 11.36 27.25
N LYS A 634 4.01 11.39 27.74
CA LYS A 634 4.33 11.82 29.11
C LYS A 634 5.38 12.93 29.12
N PHE A 635 5.20 13.93 29.97
CA PHE A 635 6.20 14.98 30.18
C PHE A 635 7.43 14.42 30.91
N VAL A 636 8.63 14.70 30.40
CA VAL A 636 9.92 14.30 31.00
C VAL A 636 10.55 15.48 31.74
N GLU A 637 11.00 16.51 31.01
CA GLU A 637 11.68 17.67 31.57
C GLU A 637 11.57 18.91 30.66
N THR A 638 11.90 20.10 31.19
CA THR A 638 12.07 21.33 30.39
C THR A 638 13.55 21.59 30.17
N LEU A 639 13.92 21.82 28.91
CA LEU A 639 15.29 22.00 28.45
C LEU A 639 15.72 23.48 28.49
N ASP A 640 17.04 23.71 28.52
CA ASP A 640 17.64 25.05 28.48
C ASP A 640 17.33 25.81 27.16
N THR A 641 16.92 25.09 26.12
CA THR A 641 16.49 25.65 24.82
C THR A 641 15.12 26.33 24.88
N GLY A 642 14.37 26.14 25.97
CA GLY A 642 12.99 26.60 26.14
C GLY A 642 11.94 25.57 25.70
N PHE A 643 12.33 24.48 25.04
CA PHE A 643 11.47 23.33 24.76
C PHE A 643 11.30 22.45 26.00
N SER A 644 10.30 21.58 25.98
CA SER A 644 10.15 20.46 26.91
C SER A 644 10.27 19.14 26.16
N LYS A 645 10.91 18.17 26.79
CA LYS A 645 11.03 16.80 26.31
C LYS A 645 9.81 15.98 26.76
N TYR A 646 9.29 15.19 25.85
CA TYR A 646 8.18 14.27 26.05
C TYR A 646 8.60 12.86 25.66
N ASP A 647 8.12 11.89 26.43
CA ASP A 647 8.17 10.46 26.17
C ASP A 647 6.94 10.08 25.33
N LEU A 648 7.14 9.23 24.33
CA LEU A 648 6.12 8.70 23.43
C LEU A 648 6.14 7.17 23.52
N ASP A 649 5.11 6.61 24.14
CA ASP A 649 4.94 5.16 24.28
C ASP A 649 4.37 4.57 22.99
N VAL A 650 5.24 3.93 22.23
CA VAL A 650 4.92 3.15 21.02
C VAL A 650 5.23 1.67 21.21
N SER A 651 5.51 1.24 22.45
CA SER A 651 5.90 -0.14 22.74
C SER A 651 4.69 -1.07 22.66
N THR A 652 4.90 -2.30 22.19
CA THR A 652 3.91 -3.38 22.26
C THR A 652 4.56 -4.66 22.81
N ASP A 653 3.81 -5.36 23.65
CA ASP A 653 4.20 -6.68 24.15
C ASP A 653 3.88 -7.81 23.14
N ASN A 654 3.15 -7.50 22.06
CA ASN A 654 2.69 -8.48 21.07
C ASN A 654 3.47 -8.40 19.76
N TRP A 655 3.91 -9.55 19.24
CA TRP A 655 4.54 -9.71 17.93
C TRP A 655 3.77 -10.73 17.09
N ASN A 656 3.36 -10.33 15.89
CA ASN A 656 2.58 -11.18 14.98
C ASN A 656 3.50 -11.85 13.94
N LEU A 657 3.25 -13.12 13.63
CA LEU A 657 3.91 -13.89 12.59
C LEU A 657 2.85 -14.63 11.76
N THR A 658 2.99 -14.57 10.43
CA THR A 658 2.18 -15.36 9.50
C THR A 658 2.99 -16.56 9.01
N ILE A 659 2.50 -17.76 9.29
CA ILE A 659 3.12 -19.02 8.91
C ILE A 659 2.35 -19.57 7.71
N MET A 660 2.93 -19.42 6.52
CA MET A 660 2.47 -20.16 5.35
C MET A 660 3.08 -21.56 5.37
N HIS A 661 2.32 -22.57 4.98
CA HIS A 661 2.86 -23.92 4.89
C HIS A 661 2.21 -24.80 3.83
N THR A 662 2.99 -25.75 3.33
CA THR A 662 2.56 -26.87 2.48
C THR A 662 3.06 -28.19 3.05
N ASN A 663 2.44 -29.29 2.67
CA ASN A 663 2.87 -30.64 3.00
C ASN A 663 2.36 -31.60 1.91
N ASP A 664 3.06 -32.71 1.70
CA ASP A 664 2.61 -33.82 0.85
C ASP A 664 2.22 -33.38 -0.56
N THR A 665 3.05 -32.52 -1.16
CA THR A 665 2.77 -31.99 -2.50
C THR A 665 2.91 -33.05 -3.59
N HIS A 666 3.70 -34.10 -3.36
CA HIS A 666 3.82 -35.29 -4.21
C HIS A 666 3.87 -34.98 -5.71
N ALA A 667 4.76 -34.07 -6.10
CA ALA A 667 4.96 -33.64 -7.50
C ALA A 667 3.69 -33.16 -8.24
N HIS A 668 2.64 -32.73 -7.54
CA HIS A 668 1.45 -32.14 -8.13
C HIS A 668 1.69 -30.64 -8.38
N LEU A 669 2.07 -30.33 -9.63
CA LEU A 669 2.42 -28.98 -10.05
C LEU A 669 1.27 -28.22 -10.73
N ASP A 670 0.08 -28.81 -10.87
CA ASP A 670 -1.07 -28.20 -11.58
C ASP A 670 -1.53 -26.88 -10.95
N ASN A 671 -1.41 -26.75 -9.63
CA ASN A 671 -1.73 -25.54 -8.87
C ASN A 671 -0.53 -24.64 -8.60
N VAL A 672 0.68 -24.98 -9.07
CA VAL A 672 1.91 -24.28 -8.63
C VAL A 672 1.93 -22.80 -9.03
N ALA A 673 1.38 -22.46 -10.20
CA ALA A 673 1.33 -21.06 -10.65
C ALA A 673 0.37 -20.20 -9.82
N ARG A 674 -0.75 -20.76 -9.35
CA ARG A 674 -1.66 -20.11 -8.39
C ARG A 674 -1.04 -20.02 -7.01
N ARG A 675 -0.32 -21.06 -6.58
CA ARG A 675 0.40 -21.06 -5.30
C ARG A 675 1.46 -19.94 -5.25
N VAL A 676 2.20 -19.72 -6.34
CA VAL A 676 3.14 -18.60 -6.45
C VAL A 676 2.42 -17.27 -6.22
N THR A 677 1.31 -17.02 -6.92
CA THR A 677 0.49 -15.80 -6.73
C THR A 677 0.00 -15.66 -5.29
N ALA A 678 -0.52 -16.74 -4.68
CA ALA A 678 -1.04 -16.72 -3.32
C ALA A 678 0.06 -16.35 -2.30
N VAL A 679 1.27 -16.93 -2.43
CA VAL A 679 2.42 -16.59 -1.59
C VAL A 679 2.84 -15.13 -1.76
N GLU A 680 2.84 -14.61 -2.99
CA GLU A 680 3.12 -13.20 -3.28
C GLU A 680 2.09 -12.28 -2.58
N GLN A 681 0.80 -12.59 -2.69
CA GLN A 681 -0.28 -11.84 -2.04
C GLN A 681 -0.18 -11.82 -0.51
N VAL A 682 0.14 -12.96 0.12
CA VAL A 682 0.34 -13.01 1.58
C VAL A 682 1.53 -12.15 2.00
N ARG A 683 2.66 -12.24 1.28
CA ARG A 683 3.85 -11.43 1.57
C ARG A 683 3.66 -9.93 1.31
N GLU A 684 2.74 -9.55 0.43
CA GLU A 684 2.34 -8.15 0.26
C GLU A 684 1.49 -7.64 1.42
N ALA A 685 0.71 -8.51 2.05
CA ALA A 685 -0.15 -8.15 3.18
C ALA A 685 0.60 -8.02 4.51
N THR A 686 1.73 -8.70 4.67
CA THR A 686 2.51 -8.70 5.92
C THR A 686 4.01 -8.87 5.69
N ASP A 687 4.80 -8.05 6.36
CA ASP A 687 6.26 -8.18 6.36
C ASP A 687 6.74 -9.31 7.32
N ASN A 688 5.89 -9.79 8.23
CA ASN A 688 6.23 -10.81 9.22
C ASN A 688 5.71 -12.18 8.74
N SER A 689 6.27 -12.73 7.67
CA SER A 689 5.82 -14.02 7.14
C SER A 689 6.96 -14.99 6.84
N ILE A 690 6.66 -16.28 7.00
CA ILE A 690 7.54 -17.40 6.64
C ILE A 690 6.75 -18.44 5.83
N LEU A 691 7.43 -19.21 4.98
CA LEU A 691 6.87 -20.30 4.18
C LEU A 691 7.62 -21.60 4.45
N LEU A 692 6.93 -22.60 4.98
CA LEU A 692 7.51 -23.88 5.39
C LEU A 692 6.94 -25.05 4.57
N ASP A 693 7.74 -26.09 4.33
CA ASP A 693 7.27 -27.34 3.71
C ASP A 693 7.47 -28.54 4.65
N ALA A 694 6.37 -29.22 4.97
CA ALA A 694 6.37 -30.35 5.90
C ALA A 694 6.72 -31.70 5.22
N GLY A 695 7.40 -31.71 4.07
CA GLY A 695 7.96 -32.91 3.43
C GLY A 695 7.03 -33.61 2.44
N ASP A 696 7.56 -34.68 1.82
CA ASP A 696 6.93 -35.42 0.72
C ASP A 696 6.62 -34.54 -0.50
N VAL A 697 7.66 -33.86 -0.98
CA VAL A 697 7.66 -33.21 -2.29
C VAL A 697 7.82 -34.25 -3.40
N PHE A 698 8.57 -35.32 -3.11
CA PHE A 698 8.91 -36.36 -4.08
C PHE A 698 7.76 -37.35 -4.33
N SER A 699 7.86 -38.04 -5.48
CA SER A 699 6.91 -39.06 -5.97
C SER A 699 5.48 -38.54 -6.22
N GLY A 700 4.66 -39.28 -6.97
CA GLY A 700 3.25 -38.93 -7.24
C GLY A 700 2.90 -38.77 -8.73
N THR A 701 3.60 -37.91 -9.47
CA THR A 701 3.31 -37.64 -10.88
C THR A 701 4.52 -37.88 -11.80
N LEU A 702 4.29 -37.90 -13.12
CA LEU A 702 5.35 -38.00 -14.13
C LEU A 702 6.39 -36.87 -14.04
N PHE A 703 6.10 -35.75 -13.38
CA PHE A 703 7.10 -34.72 -13.11
C PHE A 703 8.24 -35.28 -12.27
N PHE A 704 7.94 -36.08 -11.24
CA PHE A 704 8.99 -36.73 -10.45
C PHE A 704 9.76 -37.76 -11.26
N ASN A 705 9.09 -38.59 -12.08
CA ASN A 705 9.77 -39.58 -12.92
C ASN A 705 10.76 -38.92 -13.90
N GLN A 706 10.39 -37.75 -14.45
CA GLN A 706 11.21 -37.02 -15.41
C GLN A 706 12.33 -36.20 -14.74
N TYR A 707 12.01 -35.50 -13.65
CA TYR A 707 12.86 -34.46 -13.08
C TYR A 707 13.43 -34.78 -11.71
N LEU A 708 12.99 -35.86 -11.06
CA LEU A 708 13.50 -36.31 -9.76
C LEU A 708 13.48 -35.20 -8.70
N GLY A 709 12.34 -34.50 -8.59
CA GLY A 709 12.09 -33.40 -7.65
C GLY A 709 12.68 -32.04 -8.05
N GLN A 710 13.44 -31.97 -9.15
CA GLN A 710 14.08 -30.73 -9.59
C GLN A 710 13.08 -29.71 -10.16
N ALA A 711 11.96 -30.17 -10.74
CA ALA A 711 10.90 -29.29 -11.21
C ALA A 711 10.24 -28.57 -10.03
N ASP A 712 9.90 -29.31 -8.98
CA ASP A 712 9.31 -28.81 -7.74
C ASP A 712 10.23 -27.78 -7.08
N LEU A 713 11.52 -28.10 -6.98
CA LEU A 713 12.53 -27.22 -6.41
C LEU A 713 12.62 -25.86 -7.11
N GLU A 714 12.48 -25.81 -8.44
CA GLU A 714 12.51 -24.53 -9.17
C GLU A 714 11.39 -23.60 -8.70
N PHE A 715 10.19 -24.14 -8.46
CA PHE A 715 9.07 -23.35 -7.95
C PHE A 715 9.18 -23.06 -6.45
N MET A 716 9.71 -23.97 -5.65
CA MET A 716 10.00 -23.71 -4.23
C MET A 716 11.02 -22.56 -4.08
N ASN A 717 12.08 -22.55 -4.88
CA ASN A 717 13.03 -21.43 -4.91
C ASN A 717 12.37 -20.13 -5.39
N MET A 718 11.49 -20.19 -6.41
CA MET A 718 10.72 -19.03 -6.87
C MET A 718 9.85 -18.44 -5.75
N MET A 719 9.20 -19.30 -4.97
CA MET A 719 8.39 -18.92 -3.80
C MET A 719 9.23 -18.63 -2.56
N LYS A 720 10.56 -18.76 -2.61
CA LYS A 720 11.48 -18.51 -1.48
C LYS A 720 11.01 -19.20 -0.19
N TYR A 721 10.85 -20.53 -0.21
CA TYR A 721 10.62 -21.28 1.03
C TYR A 721 11.70 -20.94 2.07
N ASP A 722 11.35 -20.97 3.35
CA ASP A 722 12.24 -20.62 4.46
C ASP A 722 12.85 -21.86 5.13
N ALA A 723 12.16 -22.99 5.13
CA ALA A 723 12.70 -24.30 5.50
C ALA A 723 11.84 -25.45 4.97
N MET A 724 12.43 -26.64 4.86
CA MET A 724 11.74 -27.89 4.53
C MET A 724 12.24 -29.03 5.43
N VAL A 725 11.35 -29.91 5.89
CA VAL A 725 11.72 -31.20 6.50
C VAL A 725 11.65 -32.30 5.43
N PRO A 726 12.57 -33.29 5.40
CA PRO A 726 12.37 -34.43 4.51
C PRO A 726 11.24 -35.32 5.05
N GLY A 727 10.34 -35.72 4.16
CA GLY A 727 9.42 -36.82 4.36
C GLY A 727 10.03 -38.17 3.97
N ASN A 728 9.19 -39.20 3.92
CA ASN A 728 9.64 -40.53 3.52
C ASN A 728 9.99 -40.60 2.03
N HIS A 729 9.23 -39.94 1.15
CA HIS A 729 9.39 -40.05 -0.30
C HIS A 729 10.64 -39.36 -0.84
N GLU A 730 11.25 -38.44 -0.07
CA GLU A 730 12.56 -37.89 -0.41
C GLU A 730 13.63 -39.00 -0.58
N PHE A 731 13.41 -40.18 0.03
CA PHE A 731 14.30 -41.33 -0.03
C PHE A 731 13.91 -42.42 -1.04
N ASP A 732 12.86 -42.24 -1.85
CA ASP A 732 12.35 -43.26 -2.79
C ASP A 732 13.37 -43.71 -3.83
N LYS A 733 14.15 -42.76 -4.36
CA LYS A 733 15.23 -43.02 -5.33
C LYS A 733 16.61 -43.01 -4.65
N GLY A 734 16.62 -43.16 -3.32
CA GLY A 734 17.79 -43.23 -2.47
C GLY A 734 18.44 -41.87 -2.14
N PRO A 735 19.35 -41.83 -1.14
CA PRO A 735 19.88 -40.59 -0.58
C PRO A 735 20.63 -39.68 -1.56
N SER A 736 21.14 -40.23 -2.68
CA SER A 736 21.86 -39.44 -3.68
C SER A 736 20.97 -38.48 -4.44
N VAL A 737 19.71 -38.85 -4.70
CA VAL A 737 18.77 -37.99 -5.42
C VAL A 737 18.35 -36.83 -4.52
N PHE A 738 18.03 -37.11 -3.26
CA PHE A 738 17.75 -36.07 -2.28
C PHE A 738 18.94 -35.14 -2.07
N ALA A 739 20.16 -35.67 -1.99
CA ALA A 739 21.36 -34.85 -1.91
C ALA A 739 21.54 -33.90 -3.11
N ASP A 740 21.05 -34.25 -4.30
CA ASP A 740 21.11 -33.38 -5.48
C ASP A 740 20.02 -32.30 -5.48
N PHE A 741 18.86 -32.57 -4.87
CA PHE A 741 17.85 -31.56 -4.53
C PHE A 741 18.40 -30.54 -3.54
N ILE A 742 18.93 -30.99 -2.40
CA ILE A 742 19.46 -30.12 -1.33
C ILE A 742 20.51 -29.15 -1.86
N LYS A 743 21.47 -29.61 -2.69
CA LYS A 743 22.55 -28.75 -3.22
C LYS A 743 22.07 -27.55 -4.03
N LYS A 744 20.81 -27.55 -4.49
CA LYS A 744 20.19 -26.49 -5.29
C LYS A 744 19.07 -25.76 -4.56
N ALA A 745 18.72 -26.19 -3.34
CA ALA A 745 17.74 -25.50 -2.52
C ALA A 745 18.30 -24.15 -2.06
N GLU A 746 17.49 -23.11 -2.24
CA GLU A 746 17.76 -21.76 -1.72
C GLU A 746 17.21 -21.59 -0.30
N PHE A 747 17.05 -22.70 0.42
CA PHE A 747 16.59 -22.81 1.80
C PHE A 747 17.28 -23.98 2.52
N PRO A 748 17.32 -23.99 3.86
CA PRO A 748 17.83 -25.09 4.66
C PRO A 748 16.84 -26.27 4.70
N ILE A 749 17.38 -27.47 4.82
CA ILE A 749 16.62 -28.65 5.26
C ILE A 749 16.78 -28.80 6.77
N VAL A 750 15.67 -28.95 7.49
CA VAL A 750 15.66 -29.24 8.92
C VAL A 750 15.38 -30.72 9.16
N SER A 751 16.24 -31.41 9.92
CA SER A 751 16.17 -32.85 10.15
C SER A 751 16.99 -33.21 11.40
N ALA A 752 16.32 -33.33 12.54
CA ALA A 752 16.93 -33.60 13.83
C ALA A 752 17.09 -35.08 14.14
N ASN A 753 16.21 -35.95 13.62
CA ASN A 753 16.15 -37.37 13.99
C ASN A 753 16.65 -38.34 12.91
N ILE A 754 17.48 -37.88 11.97
CA ILE A 754 18.11 -38.73 10.94
C ILE A 754 19.63 -38.71 11.08
N ASP A 755 20.25 -39.88 11.32
CA ASP A 755 21.71 -40.07 11.30
C ASP A 755 22.20 -40.28 9.86
N TYR A 756 22.74 -39.21 9.27
CA TYR A 756 23.36 -39.21 7.94
C TYR A 756 24.83 -39.68 7.93
N SER A 757 25.46 -39.91 9.10
CA SER A 757 26.93 -39.98 9.24
C SER A 757 27.60 -41.10 8.45
N LYS A 758 26.85 -42.18 8.15
CA LYS A 758 27.36 -43.38 7.46
C LYS A 758 27.13 -43.34 5.95
N ASP A 759 26.28 -42.47 5.43
CA ASP A 759 25.98 -42.41 4.00
C ASP A 759 26.96 -41.51 3.24
N THR A 760 27.59 -42.04 2.19
CA THR A 760 28.65 -41.31 1.48
C THR A 760 28.15 -40.20 0.57
N SER A 761 26.86 -40.20 0.19
CA SER A 761 26.29 -39.25 -0.76
C SER A 761 25.77 -37.97 -0.10
N ILE A 762 25.27 -38.08 1.14
CA ILE A 762 24.58 -36.97 1.84
C ILE A 762 25.29 -36.48 3.11
N LYS A 763 26.16 -37.28 3.76
CA LYS A 763 26.80 -36.91 5.05
C LYS A 763 27.52 -35.57 5.10
N ASN A 764 28.00 -35.06 3.95
CA ASN A 764 28.75 -33.80 3.90
C ASN A 764 27.81 -32.58 3.86
N LEU A 765 26.52 -32.80 3.63
CA LEU A 765 25.49 -31.76 3.65
C LEU A 765 24.90 -31.59 5.05
N PHE A 766 24.97 -32.62 5.90
CA PHE A 766 24.53 -32.53 7.29
C PHE A 766 25.57 -31.82 8.16
N LYS A 767 25.13 -30.76 8.85
CA LYS A 767 25.89 -30.08 9.88
C LYS A 767 25.18 -30.23 11.21
N ASP A 768 25.86 -30.87 12.16
CA ASP A 768 25.35 -31.13 13.52
C ASP A 768 25.49 -29.87 14.41
N GLU A 769 24.85 -28.78 13.99
CA GLU A 769 24.81 -27.46 14.63
C GLU A 769 23.52 -26.73 14.24
N ILE A 770 23.18 -25.62 14.89
CA ILE A 770 22.06 -24.77 14.46
C ILE A 770 22.46 -24.02 13.20
N GLY A 771 21.61 -24.06 12.17
CA GLY A 771 21.78 -23.26 10.96
C GLY A 771 21.53 -21.77 11.21
N ASP A 772 22.42 -20.93 10.69
CA ASP A 772 22.25 -19.47 10.69
C ASP A 772 21.43 -18.99 9.47
N PRO A 773 20.72 -17.85 9.56
CA PRO A 773 19.99 -17.28 8.42
C PRO A 773 20.85 -17.16 7.15
N GLY A 774 20.33 -17.70 6.04
CA GLY A 774 20.99 -17.68 4.73
C GLY A 774 21.99 -18.82 4.48
N GLU A 775 22.20 -19.75 5.42
CA GLU A 775 22.99 -20.97 5.18
C GLU A 775 22.20 -22.06 4.41
N ASN A 776 21.82 -21.73 3.19
CA ASN A 776 20.96 -22.58 2.36
C ASN A 776 21.67 -23.82 1.80
N GLY A 777 20.90 -24.81 1.36
CA GLY A 777 21.41 -25.98 0.64
C GLY A 777 22.25 -26.95 1.49
N ASN A 778 21.98 -26.99 2.80
CA ASN A 778 22.53 -27.93 3.76
C ASN A 778 21.41 -28.48 4.66
N ILE A 779 21.75 -29.49 5.48
CA ILE A 779 20.84 -30.12 6.43
C ILE A 779 21.31 -29.78 7.85
N TYR A 780 20.39 -29.36 8.70
CA TYR A 780 20.63 -29.03 10.11
C TYR A 780 19.58 -29.70 10.99
N PRO A 781 19.86 -30.03 12.26
CA PRO A 781 18.81 -30.40 13.20
C PRO A 781 17.74 -29.30 13.33
N ALA A 782 18.20 -28.05 13.44
CA ALA A 782 17.37 -26.85 13.49
C ALA A 782 18.04 -25.68 12.77
N THR A 783 17.25 -24.68 12.38
CA THR A 783 17.71 -23.41 11.83
C THR A 783 17.06 -22.24 12.56
N ILE A 784 17.74 -21.11 12.65
CA ILE A 784 17.16 -19.85 13.12
C ILE A 784 16.73 -19.03 11.90
N LEU A 785 15.48 -18.59 11.89
CA LEU A 785 14.94 -17.61 10.95
C LEU A 785 14.92 -16.24 11.63
N GLU A 786 15.28 -15.19 10.89
CA GLU A 786 15.19 -13.79 11.35
C GLU A 786 14.03 -13.10 10.64
N VAL A 787 12.98 -12.77 11.38
CA VAL A 787 11.75 -12.16 10.87
C VAL A 787 11.57 -10.80 11.55
N ASN A 788 11.88 -9.72 10.83
CA ASN A 788 11.80 -8.33 11.29
C ASN A 788 12.35 -8.09 12.71
N GLY A 789 13.59 -8.56 12.94
CA GLY A 789 14.32 -8.38 14.19
C GLY A 789 13.99 -9.39 15.29
N GLN A 790 13.04 -10.30 15.06
CA GLN A 790 12.78 -11.44 15.94
C GLN A 790 13.40 -12.73 15.38
N LYS A 791 13.77 -13.63 16.29
CA LYS A 791 14.34 -14.93 15.94
C LYS A 791 13.33 -16.03 16.19
N VAL A 792 13.13 -16.90 15.20
CA VAL A 792 12.26 -18.07 15.28
C VAL A 792 13.10 -19.31 14.99
N GLY A 793 13.12 -20.27 15.92
CA GLY A 793 13.77 -21.56 15.72
C GLY A 793 12.83 -22.50 14.98
N VAL A 794 13.34 -23.17 13.95
CA VAL A 794 12.60 -24.21 13.22
C VAL A 794 13.41 -25.48 13.23
N PHE A 795 12.84 -26.59 13.68
CA PHE A 795 13.51 -27.90 13.69
C PHE A 795 12.66 -28.98 13.01
N GLY A 796 13.31 -30.03 12.50
CA GLY A 796 12.66 -31.02 11.63
C GLY A 796 12.58 -32.42 12.23
N LEU A 797 11.48 -33.12 12.04
CA LEU A 797 11.33 -34.54 12.42
C LEU A 797 10.71 -35.36 11.29
N THR A 798 11.23 -36.56 11.04
CA THR A 798 10.75 -37.47 9.99
C THR A 798 10.37 -38.83 10.59
N THR A 799 9.32 -39.47 10.08
CA THR A 799 8.84 -40.76 10.59
C THR A 799 9.92 -41.86 10.59
N GLU A 800 10.00 -42.62 11.69
CA GLU A 800 10.90 -43.79 11.85
C GLU A 800 10.57 -44.89 10.81
N ASP A 801 9.32 -44.93 10.36
CA ASP A 801 8.80 -45.89 9.38
C ASP A 801 9.37 -45.68 7.97
N THR A 802 10.06 -44.56 7.71
CA THR A 802 10.74 -44.34 6.42
C THR A 802 11.69 -45.48 6.05
N SER A 803 12.26 -46.16 7.06
CA SER A 803 13.11 -47.34 6.88
C SER A 803 12.43 -48.53 6.18
N ILE A 804 11.10 -48.59 6.21
CA ILE A 804 10.26 -49.60 5.56
C ILE A 804 9.39 -49.04 4.44
N LEU A 805 9.04 -47.74 4.49
CA LEU A 805 8.16 -47.10 3.50
C LEU A 805 8.91 -46.69 2.21
N ALA A 806 10.22 -46.41 2.30
CA ALA A 806 11.02 -45.90 1.19
C ALA A 806 12.33 -46.69 0.98
N ASN A 807 13.25 -46.15 0.18
CA ASN A 807 14.56 -46.77 -0.12
C ASN A 807 15.76 -45.99 0.47
N PRO A 808 15.79 -45.62 1.77
CA PRO A 808 16.88 -44.82 2.34
C PRO A 808 18.21 -45.58 2.41
N GLY A 809 18.16 -46.91 2.37
CA GLY A 809 19.33 -47.77 2.47
C GLY A 809 19.87 -47.91 3.89
N LYS A 810 20.68 -48.95 4.12
CA LYS A 810 21.17 -49.35 5.45
C LYS A 810 22.09 -48.36 6.20
N ASN A 811 22.47 -47.26 5.57
CA ASN A 811 23.42 -46.28 6.10
C ASN A 811 22.74 -45.00 6.61
N ILE A 812 21.43 -44.88 6.41
CA ILE A 812 20.58 -43.85 7.01
C ILE A 812 19.85 -44.52 8.17
N VAL A 813 19.85 -43.89 9.35
CA VAL A 813 19.15 -44.39 10.54
C VAL A 813 18.19 -43.32 11.02
N PHE A 814 16.94 -43.71 11.26
CA PHE A 814 15.91 -42.84 11.83
C PHE A 814 15.85 -43.10 13.34
N GLU A 815 16.03 -42.05 14.11
CA GLU A 815 16.07 -42.06 15.57
C GLU A 815 14.72 -41.63 16.15
N ASN A 816 14.54 -41.84 17.45
CA ASN A 816 13.27 -41.56 18.10
C ASN A 816 12.92 -40.07 18.07
N TYR A 817 11.74 -39.74 17.54
CA TYR A 817 11.36 -38.35 17.30
C TYR A 817 11.15 -37.54 18.60
N ILE A 818 10.67 -38.15 19.69
CA ILE A 818 10.50 -37.49 20.99
C ILE A 818 11.87 -37.15 21.60
N GLU A 819 12.77 -38.13 21.74
CA GLU A 819 14.11 -37.91 22.30
C GLU A 819 14.88 -36.83 21.52
N LYS A 820 14.79 -36.85 20.19
CA LYS A 820 15.47 -35.88 19.33
C LYS A 820 14.80 -34.50 19.33
N ALA A 821 13.50 -34.40 19.55
CA ALA A 821 12.81 -33.13 19.75
C ALA A 821 13.29 -32.44 21.04
N GLU A 822 13.29 -33.18 22.16
CA GLU A 822 13.75 -32.66 23.46
C GLU A 822 15.20 -32.13 23.39
N GLU A 823 16.11 -32.90 22.78
CA GLU A 823 17.52 -32.47 22.60
C GLU A 823 17.64 -31.20 21.74
N THR A 824 16.80 -31.07 20.72
CA THR A 824 16.86 -29.93 19.78
C THR A 824 16.24 -28.67 20.38
N ILE A 825 15.21 -28.81 21.21
CA ILE A 825 14.64 -27.69 21.99
C ILE A 825 15.67 -27.18 22.99
N GLU A 826 16.33 -28.06 23.75
CA GLU A 826 17.41 -27.67 24.64
C GLU A 826 18.53 -26.92 23.87
N MET A 827 18.82 -27.35 22.63
CA MET A 827 19.78 -26.67 21.75
C MET A 827 19.36 -25.23 21.42
N LEU A 828 18.09 -25.04 21.04
CA LEU A 828 17.51 -23.73 20.68
C LEU A 828 17.40 -22.80 21.89
N GLU A 829 16.94 -23.31 23.04
CA GLU A 829 16.85 -22.55 24.29
C GLU A 829 18.22 -22.05 24.76
N ASN A 830 19.26 -22.90 24.67
CA ASN A 830 20.63 -22.52 24.98
C ASN A 830 21.18 -21.43 24.03
N ALA A 831 20.64 -21.32 22.82
CA ALA A 831 20.92 -20.24 21.88
C ALA A 831 20.08 -18.96 22.14
N GLY A 832 19.21 -18.98 23.16
CA GLY A 832 18.35 -17.86 23.55
C GLY A 832 17.10 -17.71 22.67
N ILE A 833 16.68 -18.79 22.00
CA ILE A 833 15.47 -18.81 21.19
C ILE A 833 14.28 -19.17 22.07
N ASN A 834 13.19 -18.42 21.94
CA ASN A 834 11.96 -18.58 22.72
C ASN A 834 10.70 -18.68 21.84
N LYS A 835 10.87 -18.89 20.54
CA LYS A 835 9.77 -19.14 19.59
C LYS A 835 10.20 -20.31 18.73
N VAL A 836 9.54 -21.44 18.87
CA VAL A 836 9.98 -22.72 18.31
C VAL A 836 8.87 -23.34 17.49
N ILE A 837 9.19 -23.62 16.23
CA ILE A 837 8.34 -24.35 15.29
C ILE A 837 8.94 -25.73 15.06
N ALA A 838 8.17 -26.78 15.31
CA ALA A 838 8.47 -28.13 14.86
C ALA A 838 7.87 -28.31 13.45
N LEU A 839 8.72 -28.53 12.45
CA LEU A 839 8.32 -28.86 11.08
C LEU A 839 8.41 -30.38 10.93
N THR A 840 7.27 -31.07 10.84
CA THR A 840 7.23 -32.52 11.05
C THR A 840 6.64 -33.27 9.86
N HIS A 841 7.23 -34.42 9.57
CA HIS A 841 6.73 -35.43 8.65
C HIS A 841 6.62 -36.77 9.38
N ILE A 842 5.91 -36.77 10.50
CA ILE A 842 5.70 -37.95 11.35
C ILE A 842 4.25 -38.44 11.34
N GLY A 843 3.31 -37.62 10.85
CA GLY A 843 1.88 -37.93 10.80
C GLY A 843 1.11 -37.37 11.98
N TYR A 844 -0.13 -36.92 11.72
CA TYR A 844 -0.98 -36.19 12.66
C TYR A 844 -1.16 -36.89 14.03
N ASN A 845 -1.22 -38.22 14.05
CA ASN A 845 -1.33 -38.94 15.33
C ASN A 845 -0.08 -38.83 16.19
N TYR A 846 1.09 -38.81 15.58
CA TYR A 846 2.37 -38.62 16.28
C TYR A 846 2.62 -37.15 16.62
N ASP A 847 2.14 -36.22 15.79
CA ASP A 847 2.18 -34.78 16.11
C ASP A 847 1.39 -34.44 17.38
N LYS A 848 0.23 -35.08 17.59
CA LYS A 848 -0.52 -34.96 18.85
C LYS A 848 0.27 -35.45 20.06
N VAL A 849 0.97 -36.59 19.91
CA VAL A 849 1.81 -37.13 20.99
C VAL A 849 2.99 -36.18 21.26
N LEU A 850 3.60 -35.65 20.20
CA LEU A 850 4.67 -34.66 20.30
C LEU A 850 4.22 -33.40 21.07
N ALA A 851 3.05 -32.84 20.72
CA ALA A 851 2.47 -31.68 21.40
C ALA A 851 2.13 -31.95 22.89
N GLU A 852 1.76 -33.19 23.22
CA GLU A 852 1.44 -33.59 24.59
C GLU A 852 2.68 -33.86 25.46
N GLU A 853 3.73 -34.46 24.86
CA GLU A 853 4.89 -34.97 25.61
C GLU A 853 6.09 -34.03 25.65
N VAL A 854 6.24 -33.12 24.67
CA VAL A 854 7.43 -32.27 24.53
C VAL A 854 7.12 -30.80 24.79
N GLU A 855 7.61 -30.28 25.93
CA GLU A 855 7.51 -28.86 26.31
C GLU A 855 8.45 -27.99 25.46
N GLY A 856 8.09 -26.71 25.25
CA GLY A 856 8.91 -25.73 24.53
C GLY A 856 8.65 -25.65 23.01
N ILE A 857 7.65 -26.35 22.49
CA ILE A 857 7.17 -26.20 21.10
C ILE A 857 5.95 -25.28 21.09
N ASP A 858 5.99 -24.21 20.29
CA ASP A 858 4.85 -23.30 20.12
C ASP A 858 3.93 -23.75 18.98
N VAL A 859 4.52 -24.13 17.85
CA VAL A 859 3.78 -24.50 16.63
C VAL A 859 4.34 -25.81 16.06
N ILE A 860 3.45 -26.74 15.70
CA ILE A 860 3.77 -27.93 14.91
C ILE A 860 3.14 -27.76 13.53
N VAL A 861 3.96 -27.79 12.49
CA VAL A 861 3.52 -27.80 11.09
C VAL A 861 3.76 -29.20 10.54
N GLY A 862 2.68 -29.98 10.38
CA GLY A 862 2.76 -31.42 10.11
C GLY A 862 2.32 -31.85 8.70
N GLY A 863 2.84 -32.99 8.25
CA GLY A 863 2.50 -33.71 7.01
C GLY A 863 2.27 -35.22 7.20
N HIS A 864 2.56 -36.02 6.18
CA HIS A 864 2.52 -37.50 6.12
C HIS A 864 1.14 -38.14 6.08
N SER A 865 0.20 -37.67 6.90
CA SER A 865 -1.14 -38.27 7.03
C SER A 865 -2.23 -37.58 6.19
N HIS A 866 -1.85 -36.68 5.28
CA HIS A 866 -2.73 -35.95 4.37
C HIS A 866 -3.92 -35.27 5.06
N THR A 867 -3.71 -34.82 6.30
CA THR A 867 -4.79 -34.39 7.18
C THR A 867 -5.18 -32.95 6.86
N LEU A 868 -6.45 -32.73 6.57
CA LEU A 868 -7.02 -31.39 6.46
C LEU A 868 -7.41 -30.88 7.86
N LEU A 869 -6.78 -29.80 8.32
CA LEU A 869 -7.19 -29.09 9.53
C LEU A 869 -7.67 -27.69 9.13
N GLU A 870 -8.99 -27.45 9.14
CA GLU A 870 -9.55 -26.12 8.85
C GLU A 870 -9.19 -25.10 9.94
N GLU A 871 -9.02 -25.57 11.18
CA GLU A 871 -8.67 -24.78 12.37
C GLU A 871 -7.51 -25.44 13.11
N PRO A 872 -6.64 -24.68 13.81
CA PRO A 872 -5.55 -25.26 14.57
C PRO A 872 -6.04 -26.15 15.72
N ILE A 873 -5.34 -27.27 15.96
CA ILE A 873 -5.56 -28.08 17.16
C ILE A 873 -4.66 -27.56 18.27
N VAL A 874 -5.24 -27.23 19.43
CA VAL A 874 -4.54 -26.57 20.53
C VAL A 874 -4.32 -27.53 21.70
N TYR A 875 -3.10 -27.53 22.20
CA TYR A 875 -2.67 -28.20 23.43
C TYR A 875 -2.18 -27.16 24.44
N ASN A 876 -2.28 -27.49 25.73
CA ASN A 876 -1.76 -26.66 26.83
C ASN A 876 -2.25 -25.19 26.86
N GLU A 877 -3.47 -24.93 26.36
CA GLU A 877 -4.06 -23.58 26.19
C GLU A 877 -4.02 -22.69 27.46
N ASP A 878 -4.19 -23.27 28.65
CA ASP A 878 -4.19 -22.54 29.93
C ASP A 878 -2.78 -22.23 30.48
N ALA A 879 -1.70 -22.64 29.78
CA ALA A 879 -0.31 -22.47 30.19
C ALA A 879 0.55 -21.89 29.05
N GLU A 880 1.32 -22.73 28.34
CA GLU A 880 2.07 -22.38 27.14
C GLU A 880 1.44 -23.14 25.97
N PRO A 881 0.62 -22.48 25.13
CA PRO A 881 -0.12 -23.16 24.08
C PRO A 881 0.81 -23.72 23.00
N THR A 882 0.54 -24.96 22.58
CA THR A 882 1.13 -25.56 21.37
C THR A 882 0.02 -25.79 20.35
N ILE A 883 0.18 -25.29 19.13
CA ILE A 883 -0.81 -25.50 18.06
C ILE A 883 -0.31 -26.44 16.97
N ILE A 884 -1.21 -27.23 16.37
CA ILE A 884 -0.90 -28.13 15.24
C ILE A 884 -1.61 -27.64 13.99
N LEU A 885 -0.85 -27.50 12.91
CA LEU A 885 -1.27 -27.05 11.59
C LEU A 885 -1.00 -28.14 10.54
N SER A 886 -1.88 -28.28 9.55
CA SER A 886 -1.68 -29.15 8.37
C SER A 886 -2.59 -28.72 7.22
N ALA A 887 -2.12 -28.84 5.98
CA ALA A 887 -2.77 -28.32 4.77
C ALA A 887 -3.13 -29.43 3.76
N GLN A 888 -3.52 -30.61 4.26
CA GLN A 888 -3.93 -31.76 3.44
C GLN A 888 -2.81 -32.31 2.52
N GLU A 889 -2.96 -32.26 1.19
CA GLU A 889 -2.03 -32.86 0.22
C GLU A 889 -2.16 -32.20 -1.18
N TYR A 890 -1.26 -32.55 -2.10
CA TYR A 890 -1.32 -32.26 -3.56
C TYR A 890 -1.43 -30.80 -3.96
N SER A 891 -1.10 -29.88 -3.05
CA SER A 891 -1.25 -28.44 -3.29
C SER A 891 -2.72 -28.05 -3.56
N TYR A 892 -3.69 -28.71 -2.93
CA TYR A 892 -5.07 -28.21 -2.90
C TYR A 892 -5.15 -26.91 -2.10
N PHE A 893 -4.44 -26.84 -0.97
CA PHE A 893 -4.43 -25.69 -0.08
C PHE A 893 -3.01 -25.16 0.12
N LEU A 894 -2.92 -23.84 0.31
CA LEU A 894 -1.80 -23.21 1.02
C LEU A 894 -2.29 -22.90 2.44
N GLY A 895 -1.66 -23.50 3.44
CA GLY A 895 -1.92 -23.16 4.83
C GLY A 895 -1.44 -21.74 5.12
N ASN A 896 -2.25 -20.95 5.83
CA ASN A 896 -1.92 -19.57 6.22
C ASN A 896 -2.41 -19.30 7.65
N ALA A 897 -1.50 -19.40 8.61
CA ALA A 897 -1.80 -19.19 10.03
C ALA A 897 -1.19 -17.89 10.55
N ASP A 898 -2.02 -17.00 11.11
CA ASP A 898 -1.58 -15.80 11.80
C ASP A 898 -1.49 -16.09 13.31
N VAL A 899 -0.29 -15.96 13.87
CA VAL A 899 -0.01 -16.22 15.29
C VAL A 899 0.56 -14.98 15.98
N THR A 900 0.24 -14.79 17.26
CA THR A 900 0.76 -13.69 18.08
C THR A 900 1.55 -14.24 19.25
N PHE A 901 2.81 -13.82 19.35
CA PHE A 901 3.67 -14.09 20.48
C PHE A 901 3.72 -12.89 21.42
N ASP A 902 3.79 -13.13 22.72
CA ASP A 902 4.18 -12.09 23.67
C ASP A 902 5.71 -11.88 23.71
N LYS A 903 6.16 -10.95 24.55
CA LYS A 903 7.58 -10.64 24.76
C LYS A 903 8.40 -11.80 25.32
N ASP A 904 7.78 -12.70 26.08
CA ASP A 904 8.45 -13.85 26.67
C ASP A 904 8.52 -15.01 25.68
N GLY A 905 7.80 -14.91 24.55
CA GLY A 905 7.79 -15.88 23.47
C GLY A 905 6.60 -16.82 23.50
N VAL A 906 5.60 -16.56 24.33
CA VAL A 906 4.43 -17.43 24.48
C VAL A 906 3.36 -17.06 23.46
N LEU A 907 2.73 -18.06 22.83
CA LEU A 907 1.56 -17.85 21.98
C LEU A 907 0.36 -17.31 22.77
N THR A 908 -0.22 -16.21 22.27
CA THR A 908 -1.37 -15.53 22.89
C THR A 908 -2.60 -15.47 21.99
N SER A 909 -2.43 -15.65 20.68
CA SER A 909 -3.50 -15.70 19.68
C SER A 909 -3.04 -16.52 18.48
N TRP A 910 -3.98 -17.20 17.83
CA TRP A 910 -3.78 -17.93 16.59
C TRP A 910 -5.09 -17.95 15.79
N ASP A 911 -4.98 -17.79 14.48
CA ASP A 911 -6.09 -17.91 13.53
C ASP A 911 -5.53 -18.55 12.25
N GLN A 912 -6.24 -19.52 11.68
CA GLN A 912 -5.80 -20.18 10.45
C GLN A 912 -6.85 -19.98 9.36
N ASN A 913 -6.37 -19.62 8.17
CA ASN A 913 -7.14 -19.69 6.94
C ASN A 913 -6.44 -20.62 5.95
N LEU A 914 -7.20 -21.51 5.32
CA LEU A 914 -6.71 -22.33 4.22
C LEU A 914 -7.03 -21.64 2.90
N ILE A 915 -6.01 -21.30 2.13
CA ILE A 915 -6.17 -20.71 0.80
C ILE A 915 -6.37 -21.86 -0.19
N ASP A 916 -7.61 -22.06 -0.65
CA ASP A 916 -7.95 -23.01 -1.71
C ASP A 916 -7.39 -22.54 -3.05
N LEU A 917 -6.42 -23.28 -3.56
CA LEU A 917 -5.67 -22.94 -4.77
C LEU A 917 -6.43 -23.26 -6.06
N ASP A 918 -7.52 -24.04 -6.00
CA ASP A 918 -8.36 -24.40 -7.15
C ASP A 918 -9.76 -23.77 -7.08
N ALA A 919 -10.02 -22.92 -6.06
CA ALA A 919 -11.31 -22.27 -5.88
C ALA A 919 -11.74 -21.44 -7.09
N GLN A 920 -13.01 -21.56 -7.46
CA GLN A 920 -13.63 -20.87 -8.59
C GLN A 920 -14.88 -20.07 -8.18
N ASP A 921 -15.15 -18.99 -8.91
CA ASP A 921 -16.41 -18.25 -8.81
C ASP A 921 -17.60 -19.01 -9.43
N GLU A 922 -18.81 -18.46 -9.33
CA GLU A 922 -20.03 -19.06 -9.90
C GLU A 922 -19.98 -19.21 -11.44
N ASN A 923 -19.04 -18.56 -12.12
CA ASN A 923 -18.86 -18.62 -13.57
C ASN A 923 -17.75 -19.62 -13.98
N GLY A 924 -17.07 -20.25 -13.01
CA GLY A 924 -15.95 -21.16 -13.25
C GLY A 924 -14.61 -20.45 -13.49
N ASN A 925 -14.48 -19.17 -13.13
CA ASN A 925 -13.19 -18.48 -13.15
C ASN A 925 -12.47 -18.73 -11.83
N TYR A 926 -11.17 -19.02 -11.88
CA TYR A 926 -10.35 -19.14 -10.69
C TYR A 926 -10.33 -17.85 -9.86
N LEU A 927 -10.44 -17.97 -8.54
CA LEU A 927 -10.36 -16.84 -7.61
C LEU A 927 -8.94 -16.30 -7.46
N ILE A 928 -7.94 -17.15 -7.70
CA ILE A 928 -6.53 -16.80 -7.69
C ILE A 928 -6.02 -16.87 -9.12
N GLU A 929 -5.46 -15.77 -9.62
CA GLU A 929 -4.85 -15.74 -10.94
C GLU A 929 -3.53 -16.51 -10.97
N GLU A 930 -3.20 -17.12 -12.10
CA GLU A 930 -1.91 -17.78 -12.28
C GLU A 930 -0.78 -16.78 -12.45
N ASN A 931 0.35 -17.00 -11.78
CA ASN A 931 1.57 -16.25 -12.03
C ASN A 931 2.11 -16.59 -13.43
N ASN A 932 2.19 -15.58 -14.31
CA ASN A 932 2.57 -15.76 -15.71
C ASN A 932 3.94 -16.45 -15.90
N ALA A 933 4.95 -16.08 -15.09
CA ALA A 933 6.29 -16.66 -15.21
C ALA A 933 6.30 -18.13 -14.76
N ALA A 934 5.55 -18.44 -13.69
CA ALA A 934 5.38 -19.80 -13.22
C ALA A 934 4.63 -20.68 -14.23
N SER A 935 3.53 -20.18 -14.81
CA SER A 935 2.76 -20.92 -15.83
C SER A 935 3.57 -21.18 -17.10
N GLU A 936 4.31 -20.19 -17.60
CA GLU A 936 5.20 -20.37 -18.74
C GLU A 936 6.28 -21.42 -18.46
N ARG A 937 6.84 -21.41 -17.24
CA ARG A 937 7.87 -22.38 -16.85
C ARG A 937 7.29 -23.79 -16.69
N LEU A 938 6.11 -23.92 -16.09
CA LEU A 938 5.43 -25.20 -15.94
C LEU A 938 5.11 -25.83 -17.30
N ALA A 939 4.61 -25.04 -18.25
CA ALA A 939 4.34 -25.49 -19.61
C ALA A 939 5.60 -26.05 -20.30
N GLN A 940 6.76 -25.41 -20.13
CA GLN A 940 8.04 -25.92 -20.67
C GLN A 940 8.46 -27.24 -20.00
N LEU A 941 8.27 -27.36 -18.69
CA LEU A 941 8.57 -28.58 -17.95
C LEU A 941 7.62 -29.72 -18.32
N ALA A 942 6.38 -29.43 -18.74
CA ALA A 942 5.42 -30.43 -19.19
C ALA A 942 5.75 -31.02 -20.58
N GLU A 943 6.49 -30.32 -21.45
CA GLU A 943 6.76 -30.79 -22.83
C GLU A 943 7.44 -32.19 -22.88
N PRO A 944 8.52 -32.48 -22.13
CA PRO A 944 9.14 -33.81 -22.14
C PRO A 944 8.26 -34.90 -21.53
N ILE A 945 7.28 -34.53 -20.69
CA ILE A 945 6.36 -35.49 -20.06
C ILE A 945 5.38 -36.05 -21.11
N GLU A 946 4.99 -35.25 -22.11
CA GLU A 946 4.21 -35.74 -23.25
C GLU A 946 4.99 -36.78 -24.06
N GLU A 947 6.32 -36.68 -24.13
CA GLU A 947 7.15 -37.73 -24.74
C GLU A 947 7.16 -39.02 -23.91
N LEU A 948 7.21 -38.92 -22.57
CA LEU A 948 7.16 -40.07 -21.68
C LEU A 948 5.89 -40.91 -21.85
N LYS A 949 4.75 -40.28 -22.12
CA LYS A 949 3.49 -41.00 -22.41
C LYS A 949 3.61 -41.94 -23.62
N ASN A 950 4.56 -41.73 -24.53
CA ASN A 950 4.77 -42.59 -25.69
C ASN A 950 5.76 -43.75 -25.45
N VAL A 951 6.34 -43.86 -24.25
CA VAL A 951 7.28 -44.94 -23.92
C VAL A 951 6.54 -46.27 -23.86
N ILE A 952 7.05 -47.29 -24.54
CA ILE A 952 6.52 -48.65 -24.49
C ILE A 952 6.99 -49.32 -23.19
N VAL A 953 6.02 -49.77 -22.37
CA VAL A 953 6.21 -50.39 -21.05
C VAL A 953 5.84 -51.88 -21.02
N GLY A 954 5.35 -52.42 -22.13
CA GLY A 954 5.08 -53.86 -22.28
C GLY A 954 4.55 -54.21 -23.68
N GLU A 955 4.28 -55.48 -23.93
CA GLU A 955 3.59 -55.95 -25.13
C GLU A 955 2.49 -56.95 -24.71
N SER A 956 1.29 -56.86 -25.28
CA SER A 956 0.24 -57.86 -25.08
C SER A 956 0.01 -58.67 -26.35
N SER A 957 0.03 -60.00 -26.21
CA SER A 957 -0.31 -60.95 -27.28
C SER A 957 -1.82 -61.15 -27.44
N VAL A 958 -2.63 -60.56 -26.54
CA VAL A 958 -4.08 -60.73 -26.44
C VAL A 958 -4.76 -59.37 -26.22
N PHE A 959 -6.04 -59.28 -26.53
CA PHE A 959 -6.84 -58.12 -26.13
C PHE A 959 -7.05 -58.13 -24.61
N LEU A 960 -6.72 -57.03 -23.92
CA LEU A 960 -6.93 -56.87 -22.49
C LEU A 960 -8.23 -56.08 -22.26
N ASN A 961 -9.28 -56.79 -21.86
CA ASN A 961 -10.63 -56.26 -21.79
C ASN A 961 -10.84 -55.42 -20.52
N GLY A 962 -10.95 -54.10 -20.68
CA GLY A 962 -11.34 -53.15 -19.66
C GLY A 962 -12.67 -52.46 -19.95
N GLU A 963 -13.48 -53.01 -20.87
CA GLU A 963 -14.77 -52.41 -21.24
C GLU A 963 -15.69 -52.32 -20.03
N ARG A 964 -16.30 -51.15 -19.85
CA ARG A 964 -17.11 -50.82 -18.67
C ARG A 964 -18.19 -51.87 -18.38
N ASP A 965 -18.90 -52.32 -19.40
CA ASP A 965 -20.01 -53.27 -19.27
C ASP A 965 -19.53 -54.66 -18.81
N ASP A 966 -18.27 -54.99 -19.08
CA ASP A 966 -17.66 -56.28 -18.76
C ASP A 966 -16.93 -56.22 -17.41
N VAL A 967 -15.96 -55.31 -17.25
CA VAL A 967 -15.13 -55.22 -16.04
C VAL A 967 -15.95 -54.97 -14.77
N ARG A 968 -17.15 -54.38 -14.90
CA ARG A 968 -18.06 -54.09 -13.79
C ARG A 968 -19.14 -55.14 -13.53
N THR A 969 -19.16 -56.23 -14.31
CA THR A 969 -20.20 -57.26 -14.18
C THR A 969 -19.65 -58.69 -14.19
N LYS A 970 -18.42 -58.91 -14.64
CA LYS A 970 -17.80 -60.24 -14.72
C LYS A 970 -16.28 -60.16 -14.61
N GLU A 971 -15.64 -61.33 -14.50
CA GLU A 971 -14.19 -61.44 -14.57
C GLU A 971 -13.66 -60.97 -15.93
N THR A 972 -12.58 -60.19 -15.91
CA THR A 972 -11.85 -59.77 -17.11
C THR A 972 -10.37 -60.07 -16.98
N ASN A 973 -9.69 -60.29 -18.11
CA ASN A 973 -8.25 -60.57 -18.08
C ASN A 973 -7.42 -59.33 -17.71
N LEU A 974 -7.86 -58.11 -18.04
CA LEU A 974 -7.20 -56.89 -17.57
C LEU A 974 -7.39 -56.69 -16.06
N GLY A 975 -8.59 -56.94 -15.54
CA GLY A 975 -8.85 -56.91 -14.10
C GLY A 975 -7.99 -57.89 -13.32
N ASN A 976 -7.83 -59.11 -13.84
CA ASN A 976 -6.92 -60.11 -13.27
C ASN A 976 -5.47 -59.61 -13.27
N LEU A 977 -5.01 -59.07 -14.40
CA LEU A 977 -3.63 -58.61 -14.56
C LEU A 977 -3.29 -57.46 -13.60
N ILE A 978 -4.20 -56.49 -13.42
CA ILE A 978 -4.00 -55.38 -12.49
C ILE A 978 -3.97 -55.88 -11.04
N ALA A 979 -4.94 -56.73 -10.65
CA ALA A 979 -4.96 -57.30 -9.30
C ALA A 979 -3.72 -58.17 -9.02
N ASP A 980 -3.22 -58.90 -10.02
CA ASP A 980 -1.96 -59.66 -9.92
C ASP A 980 -0.76 -58.73 -9.72
N GLY A 981 -0.71 -57.60 -10.44
CA GLY A 981 0.33 -56.59 -10.26
C GLY A 981 0.32 -55.95 -8.87
N MET A 982 -0.87 -55.62 -8.36
CA MET A 982 -1.05 -55.12 -6.99
C MET A 982 -0.56 -56.12 -5.94
N LEU A 983 -0.94 -57.40 -6.08
CA LEU A 983 -0.52 -58.45 -5.17
C LEU A 983 0.99 -58.69 -5.24
N TRP A 984 1.55 -58.75 -6.45
CA TRP A 984 2.99 -58.89 -6.69
C TRP A 984 3.77 -57.77 -6.01
N ARG A 985 3.36 -56.51 -6.22
CA ARG A 985 4.09 -55.37 -5.68
C ARG A 985 4.01 -55.29 -4.16
N ALA A 986 2.84 -55.56 -3.58
CA ALA A 986 2.68 -55.64 -2.14
C ALA A 986 3.56 -56.76 -1.52
N GLN A 987 3.73 -57.88 -2.22
CA GLN A 987 4.61 -58.98 -1.79
C GLN A 987 6.09 -58.62 -1.89
N GLU A 988 6.53 -57.92 -2.93
CA GLU A 988 7.89 -57.39 -3.04
C GLU A 988 8.22 -56.43 -1.88
N GLN A 989 7.21 -55.71 -1.37
CA GLN A 989 7.32 -54.86 -0.17
C GLN A 989 7.25 -55.64 1.16
N ASN A 990 7.23 -56.97 1.13
CA ASN A 990 7.17 -57.85 2.31
C ASN A 990 6.00 -57.58 3.27
N THR A 991 4.89 -57.03 2.76
CA THR A 991 3.68 -56.72 3.55
C THR A 991 2.96 -57.95 4.10
N GLY A 992 3.19 -59.13 3.51
CA GLY A 992 2.43 -60.34 3.80
C GLY A 992 1.12 -60.46 3.02
N ALA A 993 0.84 -59.56 2.06
CA ALA A 993 -0.36 -59.62 1.22
C ALA A 993 -0.52 -60.98 0.51
N THR A 994 -1.72 -61.56 0.62
CA THR A 994 -2.09 -62.83 -0.03
C THR A 994 -3.26 -62.71 -0.98
N ILE A 995 -4.01 -61.61 -0.88
CA ILE A 995 -5.18 -61.28 -1.68
C ILE A 995 -4.98 -59.88 -2.26
N ALA A 996 -5.49 -59.61 -3.46
CA ALA A 996 -5.71 -58.25 -3.94
C ALA A 996 -7.13 -58.05 -4.43
N ILE A 997 -7.68 -56.86 -4.19
CA ILE A 997 -9.00 -56.45 -4.67
C ILE A 997 -8.86 -55.08 -5.34
N GLN A 998 -9.28 -54.99 -6.59
CA GLN A 998 -9.37 -53.77 -7.39
C GLN A 998 -10.83 -53.52 -7.77
N ASN A 999 -11.41 -52.39 -7.39
CA ASN A 999 -12.73 -52.01 -7.88
C ASN A 999 -12.66 -51.69 -9.38
N ALA A 1000 -13.62 -52.22 -10.13
CA ALA A 1000 -13.74 -52.05 -11.57
C ALA A 1000 -13.97 -50.59 -12.01
N GLY A 1001 -14.40 -49.72 -11.09
CA GLY A 1001 -14.51 -48.27 -11.27
C GLY A 1001 -13.16 -47.62 -11.54
N GLY A 1002 -12.07 -48.18 -11.01
CA GLY A 1002 -10.69 -47.73 -11.23
C GLY A 1002 -10.11 -48.10 -12.60
N ILE A 1003 -10.68 -49.09 -13.29
CA ILE A 1003 -10.21 -49.56 -14.60
C ILE A 1003 -11.03 -48.87 -15.70
N ARG A 1004 -10.39 -48.04 -16.52
CA ARG A 1004 -11.10 -47.04 -17.35
C ARG A 1004 -11.09 -47.31 -18.85
N ALA A 1005 -10.20 -48.16 -19.33
CA ALA A 1005 -10.06 -48.47 -20.73
C ALA A 1005 -9.58 -49.90 -20.94
N SER A 1006 -9.78 -50.41 -22.16
CA SER A 1006 -9.15 -51.64 -22.65
C SER A 1006 -7.76 -51.32 -23.21
N ILE A 1007 -6.90 -52.35 -23.32
CA ILE A 1007 -5.64 -52.27 -24.05
C ILE A 1007 -5.70 -53.25 -25.23
N ASP A 1008 -5.44 -52.72 -26.42
CA ASP A 1008 -5.42 -53.51 -27.65
C ASP A 1008 -4.24 -54.50 -27.67
N GLN A 1009 -4.34 -55.51 -28.53
CA GLN A 1009 -3.22 -56.41 -28.78
C GLN A 1009 -2.08 -55.63 -29.47
N GLY A 1010 -0.86 -55.69 -28.90
CA GLY A 1010 0.31 -55.00 -29.43
C GLY A 1010 1.21 -54.42 -28.35
N GLU A 1011 2.04 -53.44 -28.73
CA GLU A 1011 2.85 -52.66 -27.79
C GLU A 1011 1.94 -51.86 -26.85
N ILE A 1012 2.30 -51.81 -25.56
CA ILE A 1012 1.58 -51.06 -24.53
C ILE A 1012 2.43 -49.87 -24.15
N SER A 1013 1.90 -48.66 -24.35
CA SER A 1013 2.53 -47.41 -23.95
C SER A 1013 2.19 -47.00 -22.51
N LEU A 1014 3.03 -46.17 -21.89
CA LEU A 1014 2.76 -45.56 -20.59
C LEU A 1014 1.48 -44.69 -20.64
N GLY A 1015 1.22 -44.03 -21.77
CA GLY A 1015 -0.01 -43.28 -22.00
C GLY A 1015 -1.25 -44.18 -21.94
N GLU A 1016 -1.18 -45.41 -22.46
CA GLU A 1016 -2.25 -46.39 -22.31
C GLU A 1016 -2.41 -46.85 -20.86
N VAL A 1017 -1.32 -47.11 -20.12
CA VAL A 1017 -1.38 -47.41 -18.68
C VAL A 1017 -2.09 -46.30 -17.91
N LEU A 1018 -1.72 -45.05 -18.14
CA LEU A 1018 -2.36 -43.87 -17.52
C LEU A 1018 -3.81 -43.69 -17.98
N THR A 1019 -4.15 -44.11 -19.19
CA THR A 1019 -5.54 -44.11 -19.66
C THR A 1019 -6.37 -45.17 -18.94
N VAL A 1020 -5.77 -46.32 -18.60
CA VAL A 1020 -6.44 -47.40 -17.86
C VAL A 1020 -6.59 -47.05 -16.38
N LEU A 1021 -5.55 -46.49 -15.75
CA LEU A 1021 -5.49 -46.11 -14.33
C LEU A 1021 -5.21 -44.59 -14.19
N PRO A 1022 -6.18 -43.71 -14.50
CA PRO A 1022 -5.95 -42.27 -14.60
C PRO A 1022 -5.99 -41.53 -13.26
N PHE A 1023 -6.33 -42.22 -12.17
CA PHE A 1023 -6.56 -41.58 -10.88
C PHE A 1023 -5.31 -41.51 -10.01
N ALA A 1024 -4.24 -42.21 -10.39
CA ALA A 1024 -2.99 -42.28 -9.63
C ALA A 1024 -3.22 -42.67 -8.16
N ASN A 1025 -4.16 -43.59 -7.89
CA ASN A 1025 -4.38 -44.03 -6.50
C ASN A 1025 -3.14 -44.73 -5.99
N THR A 1026 -2.82 -44.58 -4.72
CA THR A 1026 -1.72 -45.32 -4.10
C THR A 1026 -2.13 -46.75 -3.77
N LEU A 1027 -1.17 -47.67 -3.86
CA LEU A 1027 -1.30 -49.04 -3.38
C LEU A 1027 -1.25 -49.05 -1.84
N VAL A 1028 -2.16 -49.78 -1.22
CA VAL A 1028 -2.21 -49.98 0.24
C VAL A 1028 -2.44 -51.46 0.56
N THR A 1029 -2.18 -51.86 1.80
CA THR A 1029 -2.56 -53.17 2.33
C THR A 1029 -3.36 -53.03 3.61
N LEU A 1030 -4.41 -53.83 3.78
CA LEU A 1030 -5.22 -53.87 5.01
C LEU A 1030 -5.27 -55.30 5.56
N ASP A 1031 -5.20 -55.42 6.88
CA ASP A 1031 -5.51 -56.68 7.56
C ASP A 1031 -7.02 -56.79 7.78
N LEU A 1032 -7.68 -57.69 7.03
CA LEU A 1032 -9.13 -57.92 7.07
C LEU A 1032 -9.47 -59.34 7.51
N THR A 1033 -10.50 -59.49 8.32
CA THR A 1033 -11.08 -60.79 8.64
C THR A 1033 -11.78 -61.41 7.42
N GLY A 1034 -11.89 -62.74 7.38
CA GLY A 1034 -12.63 -63.42 6.32
C GLY A 1034 -14.09 -62.93 6.19
N GLN A 1035 -14.72 -62.54 7.30
CA GLN A 1035 -16.04 -61.92 7.32
C GLN A 1035 -16.04 -60.54 6.64
N GLU A 1036 -15.09 -59.66 6.97
CA GLU A 1036 -14.97 -58.33 6.34
C GLU A 1036 -14.69 -58.42 4.83
N ILE A 1037 -13.96 -59.45 4.39
CA ILE A 1037 -13.72 -59.74 2.98
C ILE A 1037 -15.02 -60.16 2.30
N ILE A 1038 -15.81 -61.07 2.88
CA ILE A 1038 -17.11 -61.46 2.32
C ILE A 1038 -18.05 -60.24 2.22
N GLU A 1039 -18.10 -59.41 3.27
CA GLU A 1039 -18.90 -58.17 3.27
C GLU A 1039 -18.48 -57.21 2.15
N SER A 1040 -17.17 -57.09 1.90
CA SER A 1040 -16.65 -56.28 0.79
C SER A 1040 -17.05 -56.83 -0.58
N LEU A 1041 -17.04 -58.16 -0.75
CA LEU A 1041 -17.45 -58.81 -1.99
C LEU A 1041 -18.97 -58.68 -2.19
N GLU A 1042 -19.77 -58.80 -1.13
CA GLU A 1042 -21.21 -58.52 -1.14
C GLU A 1042 -21.53 -57.08 -1.52
N ASN A 1043 -20.79 -56.10 -0.98
CA ASN A 1043 -20.87 -54.71 -1.46
C ASN A 1043 -20.51 -54.64 -2.94
N GLY A 1044 -19.42 -55.29 -3.35
CA GLY A 1044 -18.94 -55.22 -4.72
C GLY A 1044 -19.95 -55.73 -5.75
N VAL A 1045 -20.74 -56.76 -5.42
CA VAL A 1045 -21.80 -57.27 -6.31
C VAL A 1045 -23.19 -56.70 -6.03
N SER A 1046 -23.31 -55.72 -5.12
CA SER A 1046 -24.61 -55.19 -4.64
C SER A 1046 -25.41 -54.42 -5.67
N GLN A 1047 -24.73 -53.83 -6.66
CA GLN A 1047 -25.30 -52.97 -7.72
C GLN A 1047 -24.81 -53.39 -9.11
N VAL A 1048 -24.64 -54.70 -9.31
CA VAL A 1048 -24.14 -55.24 -10.58
C VAL A 1048 -25.10 -54.95 -11.74
N GLU A 1049 -26.40 -54.83 -11.46
CA GLU A 1049 -27.43 -54.44 -12.43
C GLU A 1049 -27.29 -53.00 -12.91
N ASP A 1050 -26.74 -52.12 -12.06
CA ASP A 1050 -26.51 -50.71 -12.37
C ASP A 1050 -25.13 -50.47 -13.01
N ILE A 1051 -24.33 -51.53 -13.22
CA ILE A 1051 -22.97 -51.46 -13.79
C ILE A 1051 -22.11 -50.46 -12.97
N ALA A 1052 -22.27 -50.53 -11.65
CA ALA A 1052 -21.58 -49.68 -10.68
C ALA A 1052 -20.06 -49.99 -10.65
N GLY A 1053 -19.25 -48.97 -10.33
CA GLY A 1053 -17.78 -49.12 -10.27
C GLY A 1053 -17.29 -50.09 -9.19
N ARG A 1054 -18.11 -50.34 -8.17
CA ARG A 1054 -17.78 -51.16 -7.01
C ARG A 1054 -17.48 -52.64 -7.28
N PHE A 1055 -17.71 -53.16 -8.49
CA PHE A 1055 -17.48 -54.59 -8.75
C PHE A 1055 -16.01 -55.00 -8.56
N PRO A 1056 -15.69 -56.08 -7.84
CA PRO A 1056 -14.31 -56.42 -7.48
C PRO A 1056 -13.65 -57.33 -8.53
N GLN A 1057 -12.54 -56.87 -9.10
CA GLN A 1057 -11.55 -57.73 -9.77
C GLN A 1057 -10.53 -58.18 -8.71
N VAL A 1058 -10.06 -59.44 -8.80
CA VAL A 1058 -9.39 -60.09 -7.66
C VAL A 1058 -8.15 -60.90 -8.04
N ALA A 1059 -7.21 -60.98 -7.12
CA ALA A 1059 -6.07 -61.91 -7.13
C ALA A 1059 -5.96 -62.60 -5.77
N GLY A 1060 -5.42 -63.83 -5.74
CA GLY A 1060 -5.25 -64.60 -4.50
C GLY A 1060 -6.53 -65.21 -3.92
N LEU A 1061 -7.71 -64.88 -4.46
CA LEU A 1061 -8.99 -65.52 -4.11
C LEU A 1061 -9.84 -65.86 -5.34
N LYS A 1062 -10.86 -66.70 -5.14
CA LYS A 1062 -11.97 -66.95 -6.06
C LYS A 1062 -13.29 -66.74 -5.34
N PHE A 1063 -14.30 -66.23 -6.03
CA PHE A 1063 -15.64 -66.17 -5.47
C PHE A 1063 -16.74 -66.39 -6.50
N GLY A 1064 -17.89 -66.87 -6.03
CA GLY A 1064 -19.10 -67.04 -6.83
C GLY A 1064 -20.24 -66.21 -6.27
N TYR A 1065 -21.04 -65.60 -7.16
CA TYR A 1065 -22.22 -64.84 -6.76
C TYR A 1065 -23.43 -65.08 -7.67
N ASP A 1066 -24.63 -64.96 -7.10
CA ASP A 1066 -25.91 -65.05 -7.80
C ASP A 1066 -26.59 -63.67 -7.81
N PRO A 1067 -26.66 -62.97 -8.96
CA PRO A 1067 -27.32 -61.66 -9.04
C PRO A 1067 -28.82 -61.71 -8.72
N ASN A 1068 -29.44 -62.89 -8.82
CA ASN A 1068 -30.86 -63.07 -8.53
C ASN A 1068 -31.18 -63.16 -7.03
N LYS A 1069 -30.16 -63.28 -6.17
CA LYS A 1069 -30.35 -63.23 -4.72
C LYS A 1069 -30.43 -61.78 -4.23
N PRO A 1070 -31.12 -61.53 -3.08
CA PRO A 1070 -31.16 -60.21 -2.48
C PRO A 1070 -29.75 -59.67 -2.23
N THR A 1071 -29.55 -58.37 -2.47
CA THR A 1071 -28.31 -57.64 -2.12
C THR A 1071 -27.90 -57.93 -0.67
N GLY A 1072 -26.61 -58.23 -0.46
CA GLY A 1072 -26.07 -58.65 0.84
C GLY A 1072 -26.20 -60.16 1.12
N SER A 1073 -26.66 -60.95 0.15
CA SER A 1073 -26.66 -62.42 0.20
C SER A 1073 -26.44 -63.03 -1.19
N ARG A 1074 -25.68 -62.34 -2.05
CA ARG A 1074 -25.39 -62.74 -3.42
C ARG A 1074 -24.19 -63.66 -3.49
N VAL A 1075 -23.17 -63.43 -2.68
CA VAL A 1075 -21.93 -64.22 -2.65
C VAL A 1075 -22.22 -65.57 -1.99
N HIS A 1076 -21.98 -66.66 -2.71
CA HIS A 1076 -22.29 -68.02 -2.25
C HIS A 1076 -21.06 -68.90 -2.08
N SER A 1077 -19.87 -68.48 -2.53
CA SER A 1077 -18.61 -69.19 -2.31
C SER A 1077 -17.46 -68.20 -2.32
N VAL A 1078 -16.49 -68.36 -1.40
CA VAL A 1078 -15.24 -67.60 -1.38
C VAL A 1078 -14.11 -68.55 -0.97
N GLU A 1079 -13.14 -68.73 -1.86
CA GLU A 1079 -11.97 -69.58 -1.65
C GLU A 1079 -10.70 -68.75 -1.75
N VAL A 1080 -9.79 -68.89 -0.80
CA VAL A 1080 -8.50 -68.20 -0.77
C VAL A 1080 -7.39 -69.16 -1.18
N LYS A 1081 -6.40 -68.66 -1.92
CA LYS A 1081 -5.25 -69.45 -2.37
C LYS A 1081 -4.28 -69.71 -1.21
N THR A 1082 -4.06 -70.98 -0.88
CA THR A 1082 -3.08 -71.46 0.10
C THR A 1082 -1.97 -72.26 -0.59
N GLU A 1083 -0.95 -72.70 0.17
CA GLU A 1083 0.06 -73.63 -0.33
C GLU A 1083 -0.52 -74.96 -0.82
N SER A 1084 -1.70 -75.37 -0.32
CA SER A 1084 -2.37 -76.64 -0.65
C SER A 1084 -3.38 -76.52 -1.79
N GLY A 1085 -3.59 -75.33 -2.35
CA GLY A 1085 -4.60 -75.03 -3.36
C GLY A 1085 -5.61 -73.99 -2.88
N PHE A 1086 -6.79 -73.94 -3.49
CA PHE A 1086 -7.87 -73.07 -3.03
C PHE A 1086 -8.64 -73.75 -1.88
N GLU A 1087 -8.81 -73.03 -0.77
CA GLU A 1087 -9.56 -73.47 0.41
C GLU A 1087 -10.64 -72.46 0.78
N GLN A 1088 -11.76 -72.92 1.36
CA GLN A 1088 -12.83 -72.03 1.82
C GLN A 1088 -12.32 -71.01 2.84
N ILE A 1089 -12.72 -69.75 2.67
CA ILE A 1089 -12.30 -68.66 3.57
C ILE A 1089 -12.79 -68.91 5.00
N LYS A 1090 -11.93 -68.66 5.99
CA LYS A 1090 -12.32 -68.76 7.40
C LYS A 1090 -12.74 -67.40 7.91
N LEU A 1091 -13.97 -67.29 8.41
CA LEU A 1091 -14.60 -66.01 8.77
C LEU A 1091 -13.80 -65.20 9.81
N ASP A 1092 -13.24 -65.86 10.82
CA ASP A 1092 -12.53 -65.21 11.92
C ASP A 1092 -11.00 -65.08 11.68
N GLU A 1093 -10.49 -65.58 10.56
CA GLU A 1093 -9.06 -65.52 10.23
C GLU A 1093 -8.73 -64.18 9.55
N SER A 1094 -7.59 -63.59 9.88
CA SER A 1094 -7.12 -62.33 9.30
C SER A 1094 -6.27 -62.59 8.06
N TYR A 1095 -6.51 -61.82 7.01
CA TYR A 1095 -5.79 -61.87 5.74
C TYR A 1095 -5.35 -60.46 5.37
N THR A 1096 -4.08 -60.33 4.95
CA THR A 1096 -3.57 -59.06 4.41
C THR A 1096 -4.00 -58.94 2.93
N VAL A 1097 -4.75 -57.88 2.64
CA VAL A 1097 -5.37 -57.60 1.34
C VAL A 1097 -4.74 -56.35 0.73
N ALA A 1098 -4.13 -56.49 -0.45
CA ALA A 1098 -3.65 -55.36 -1.25
C ALA A 1098 -4.81 -54.70 -2.00
N THR A 1099 -4.85 -53.37 -1.99
CA THR A 1099 -5.88 -52.60 -2.69
C THR A 1099 -5.43 -51.17 -3.02
N ASN A 1100 -6.30 -50.33 -3.56
CA ASN A 1100 -6.04 -48.91 -3.78
C ASN A 1100 -6.60 -48.04 -2.63
N ALA A 1101 -5.97 -46.90 -2.35
CA ALA A 1101 -6.36 -46.00 -1.27
C ALA A 1101 -7.83 -45.53 -1.36
N TYR A 1102 -8.35 -45.31 -2.58
CA TYR A 1102 -9.75 -44.91 -2.77
C TYR A 1102 -10.74 -45.88 -2.12
N ILE A 1103 -10.58 -47.20 -2.29
CA ILE A 1103 -11.49 -48.15 -1.63
C ILE A 1103 -11.13 -48.39 -0.17
N ALA A 1104 -9.86 -48.21 0.21
CA ALA A 1104 -9.45 -48.24 1.61
C ALA A 1104 -10.15 -47.15 2.44
N ASP A 1105 -10.38 -45.98 1.84
CA ASP A 1105 -11.19 -44.88 2.41
C ASP A 1105 -12.70 -45.09 2.34
N GLY A 1106 -13.15 -46.27 1.91
CA GLY A 1106 -14.56 -46.60 1.79
C GLY A 1106 -15.22 -46.08 0.52
N GLY A 1107 -14.42 -45.62 -0.45
CA GLY A 1107 -14.86 -45.34 -1.81
C GLY A 1107 -15.65 -46.52 -2.40
N ASP A 1108 -16.60 -46.23 -3.30
CA ASP A 1108 -17.52 -47.22 -3.86
C ASP A 1108 -18.35 -48.04 -2.83
N GLY A 1109 -18.40 -47.60 -1.57
CA GLY A 1109 -19.19 -48.22 -0.49
C GLY A 1109 -18.47 -49.34 0.27
N TYR A 1110 -17.13 -49.43 0.16
CA TYR A 1110 -16.31 -50.42 0.85
C TYR A 1110 -16.14 -50.10 2.35
N THR A 1111 -17.23 -50.08 3.11
CA THR A 1111 -17.22 -49.63 4.51
C THR A 1111 -16.41 -50.54 5.45
N SER A 1112 -16.26 -51.83 5.14
CA SER A 1112 -15.41 -52.73 5.93
C SER A 1112 -13.93 -52.38 5.81
N PHE A 1113 -13.50 -51.88 4.64
CA PHE A 1113 -12.14 -51.40 4.42
C PHE A 1113 -11.90 -50.11 5.20
N LYS A 1114 -12.83 -49.15 5.10
CA LYS A 1114 -12.76 -47.92 5.90
C LYS A 1114 -12.70 -48.21 7.40
N ALA A 1115 -13.52 -49.11 7.91
CA ALA A 1115 -13.50 -49.49 9.32
C ALA A 1115 -12.13 -50.05 9.73
N ALA A 1116 -11.50 -50.88 8.88
CA ALA A 1116 -10.16 -51.39 9.13
C ALA A 1116 -9.08 -50.31 9.10
N LYS A 1117 -9.16 -49.36 8.16
CA LYS A 1117 -8.29 -48.17 8.12
C LYS A 1117 -8.45 -47.34 9.40
N ASP A 1118 -9.68 -47.00 9.77
CA ASP A 1118 -10.01 -46.20 10.96
C ASP A 1118 -9.54 -46.90 12.27
N ASP A 1119 -9.51 -48.24 12.28
CA ASP A 1119 -8.96 -49.07 13.37
C ASP A 1119 -7.42 -49.17 13.37
N GLY A 1120 -6.72 -48.54 12.41
CA GLY A 1120 -5.27 -48.58 12.29
C GLY A 1120 -4.69 -49.88 11.74
N ARG A 1121 -5.49 -50.66 10.99
CA ARG A 1121 -5.08 -51.94 10.38
C ARG A 1121 -4.65 -51.82 8.91
N MET A 1122 -4.32 -50.61 8.48
CA MET A 1122 -3.84 -50.32 7.13
C MET A 1122 -2.35 -49.98 7.15
N THR A 1123 -1.64 -50.45 6.13
CA THR A 1123 -0.30 -50.00 5.76
C THR A 1123 -0.39 -49.38 4.39
N GLU A 1124 -0.07 -48.10 4.30
CA GLU A 1124 -0.01 -47.38 3.03
C GLU A 1124 1.36 -47.66 2.39
N LEU A 1125 1.38 -48.00 1.10
CA LEU A 1125 2.64 -48.23 0.38
C LEU A 1125 3.02 -47.05 -0.49
N PHE A 1126 2.09 -46.10 -0.70
CA PHE A 1126 2.29 -44.84 -1.42
C PHE A 1126 2.88 -44.98 -2.84
N ILE A 1127 2.76 -46.16 -3.46
CA ILE A 1127 3.17 -46.39 -4.86
C ILE A 1127 1.95 -46.16 -5.75
N PRO A 1128 1.99 -45.23 -6.72
CA PRO A 1128 0.87 -45.02 -7.64
C PRO A 1128 0.50 -46.29 -8.41
N ASP A 1129 -0.79 -46.53 -8.58
CA ASP A 1129 -1.36 -47.72 -9.22
C ASP A 1129 -0.85 -47.91 -10.66
N TYR A 1130 -0.67 -46.82 -11.42
CA TYR A 1130 -0.06 -46.86 -12.74
C TYR A 1130 1.42 -47.28 -12.71
N ASP A 1131 2.17 -46.89 -11.68
CA ASP A 1131 3.57 -47.29 -11.47
C ASP A 1131 3.65 -48.77 -11.11
N VAL A 1132 2.77 -49.24 -10.22
CA VAL A 1132 2.62 -50.68 -9.91
C VAL A 1132 2.36 -51.47 -11.18
N PHE A 1133 1.42 -50.99 -12.01
CA PHE A 1133 1.02 -51.70 -13.21
C PHE A 1133 2.11 -51.69 -14.29
N GLN A 1134 2.77 -50.55 -14.56
CA GLN A 1134 3.85 -50.49 -15.56
C GLN A 1134 5.06 -51.36 -15.15
N GLU A 1135 5.42 -51.39 -13.85
CA GLU A 1135 6.54 -52.19 -13.36
C GLU A 1135 6.24 -53.68 -13.56
N TYR A 1136 4.99 -54.08 -13.27
CA TYR A 1136 4.55 -55.44 -13.48
C TYR A 1136 4.51 -55.83 -14.97
N LEU A 1137 4.05 -54.94 -15.86
CA LEU A 1137 4.12 -55.15 -17.31
C LEU A 1137 5.56 -55.32 -17.79
N THR A 1138 6.49 -54.52 -17.25
CA THR A 1138 7.92 -54.60 -17.57
C THR A 1138 8.52 -55.93 -17.12
N GLU A 1139 8.17 -56.41 -15.92
CA GLU A 1139 8.62 -57.70 -15.39
C GLU A 1139 8.09 -58.88 -16.21
N LEU A 1140 6.85 -58.82 -16.68
CA LEU A 1140 6.25 -59.88 -17.50
C LEU A 1140 6.78 -59.90 -18.95
N GLY A 1141 7.14 -58.74 -19.51
CA GLY A 1141 7.53 -58.60 -20.91
C GLY A 1141 6.35 -58.75 -21.87
N ILE A 1142 6.03 -59.99 -22.28
CA ILE A 1142 4.87 -60.29 -23.15
C ILE A 1142 3.72 -60.81 -22.30
N VAL A 1143 2.62 -60.07 -22.29
CA VAL A 1143 1.39 -60.40 -21.57
C VAL A 1143 0.53 -61.38 -22.39
N GLU A 1144 0.10 -62.47 -21.77
CA GLU A 1144 -0.79 -63.49 -22.37
C GLU A 1144 -2.04 -63.77 -21.51
N THR A 1145 -2.31 -62.93 -20.50
CA THR A 1145 -3.31 -63.15 -19.44
C THR A 1145 -4.71 -63.46 -19.97
N GLN A 1146 -5.34 -64.48 -19.40
CA GLN A 1146 -6.70 -64.95 -19.72
C GLN A 1146 -7.62 -64.85 -18.51
N VAL A 1147 -8.91 -65.09 -18.73
CA VAL A 1147 -9.89 -65.33 -17.66
C VAL A 1147 -9.65 -66.73 -17.08
N GLU A 1148 -9.60 -66.85 -15.75
CA GLU A 1148 -9.16 -68.06 -15.01
C GLU A 1148 -10.25 -68.67 -14.13
N GLY A 1149 -11.46 -68.11 -14.16
CA GLY A 1149 -12.55 -68.49 -13.27
C GLY A 1149 -12.24 -68.10 -11.83
N ARG A 1150 -11.76 -66.87 -11.64
CA ARG A 1150 -11.69 -66.19 -10.34
C ARG A 1150 -13.07 -65.70 -9.89
N ILE A 1151 -13.95 -65.36 -10.84
CA ILE A 1151 -15.31 -64.92 -10.54
C ILE A 1151 -16.33 -65.73 -11.34
N THR A 1152 -17.26 -66.41 -10.65
CA THR A 1152 -18.33 -67.19 -11.29
C THR A 1152 -19.72 -66.62 -11.02
N ILE A 1153 -20.54 -66.50 -12.07
CA ILE A 1153 -21.88 -65.91 -12.00
C ILE A 1153 -22.96 -67.00 -12.10
N GLY A 1154 -23.91 -67.00 -11.17
CA GLY A 1154 -25.10 -67.84 -11.24
C GLY A 1154 -25.38 -68.58 -9.93
N ALA A 1155 -26.32 -69.53 -9.99
CA ALA A 1155 -26.64 -70.35 -8.83
C ALA A 1155 -25.44 -71.22 -8.43
N GLU A 1156 -25.31 -71.44 -7.11
CA GLU A 1156 -24.34 -72.35 -6.54
C GLU A 1156 -24.45 -73.75 -7.20
N PRO A 1157 -23.37 -74.32 -7.74
CA PRO A 1157 -23.42 -75.65 -8.34
C PRO A 1157 -23.84 -76.70 -7.30
N ASP A 1158 -24.93 -77.45 -7.55
CA ASP A 1158 -25.37 -78.55 -6.67
C ASP A 1158 -24.25 -79.59 -6.48
N GLU A 1159 -23.75 -79.74 -5.24
CA GLU A 1159 -22.88 -80.86 -4.85
C GLU A 1159 -23.69 -82.17 -4.73
N ASN A 1160 -24.18 -82.72 -5.84
CA ASN A 1160 -24.38 -84.18 -6.06
C ASN A 1160 -25.02 -84.51 -7.42
N PRO A 1161 -24.27 -84.98 -8.44
CA PRO A 1161 -24.85 -85.65 -9.58
C PRO A 1161 -24.90 -87.15 -9.33
N GLY A 1162 -25.96 -87.64 -8.67
CA GLY A 1162 -26.26 -89.07 -8.69
C GLY A 1162 -27.08 -89.60 -7.52
N GLU A 1163 -28.41 -89.61 -7.69
CA GLU A 1163 -29.22 -90.83 -7.63
C GLU A 1163 -30.70 -90.48 -7.89
N ASN A 1164 -31.20 -90.89 -9.06
CA ASN A 1164 -32.63 -91.13 -9.30
C ASN A 1164 -32.77 -92.67 -9.29
N PRO A 1165 -33.84 -93.27 -8.74
CA PRO A 1165 -35.10 -93.32 -9.50
C PRO A 1165 -36.38 -93.39 -8.64
N ASN A 1166 -37.45 -92.71 -9.09
CA ASN A 1166 -38.62 -93.43 -9.63
C ASN A 1166 -39.70 -92.48 -10.16
N GLU A 1167 -40.10 -92.82 -11.39
CA GLU A 1167 -41.34 -92.55 -12.14
C GLU A 1167 -42.59 -92.41 -11.24
N ASP A 1168 -43.61 -91.58 -11.51
CA ASP A 1168 -44.51 -91.57 -12.68
C ASP A 1168 -45.56 -90.40 -12.46
N PRO A 1169 -46.48 -90.01 -13.38
CA PRO A 1169 -46.69 -88.61 -13.73
C PRO A 1169 -48.14 -88.15 -13.46
N GLY A 1170 -48.40 -86.88 -13.74
CA GLY A 1170 -49.74 -86.29 -13.86
C GLY A 1170 -49.57 -84.78 -13.96
N ASP A 1171 -49.61 -84.18 -15.16
CA ASP A 1171 -50.84 -83.76 -15.86
C ASP A 1171 -51.59 -82.74 -14.97
N ASP A 1172 -51.84 -81.49 -15.36
CA ASP A 1172 -52.35 -81.03 -16.65
C ASP A 1172 -52.33 -79.47 -16.63
N THR A 1173 -51.96 -78.87 -17.77
CA THR A 1173 -52.46 -77.62 -18.41
C THR A 1173 -52.80 -76.35 -17.57
N THR A 1174 -52.65 -75.09 -18.02
CA THR A 1174 -52.64 -74.47 -19.36
C THR A 1174 -52.37 -72.95 -19.25
N ASN A 1175 -51.86 -72.36 -20.35
CA ASN A 1175 -52.07 -71.00 -20.91
C ASN A 1175 -51.55 -69.77 -20.11
N ASN A 1176 -50.52 -69.07 -20.61
CA ASN A 1176 -50.55 -68.03 -21.68
C ASN A 1176 -51.57 -66.90 -21.39
N ASP A 1177 -51.11 -65.69 -21.06
CA ASP A 1177 -50.90 -64.60 -22.04
C ASP A 1177 -50.40 -63.31 -21.34
N ASP A 1178 -49.30 -62.76 -21.88
CA ASP A 1178 -48.99 -61.35 -22.19
C ASP A 1178 -49.43 -60.16 -21.30
N SER A 1179 -48.40 -59.50 -20.74
CA SER A 1179 -47.91 -58.16 -21.15
C SER A 1179 -48.55 -56.84 -20.64
N LEU A 1180 -47.61 -55.94 -20.25
CA LEU A 1180 -47.53 -54.47 -20.44
C LEU A 1180 -48.17 -53.47 -19.46
N ASP A 1181 -47.25 -52.68 -18.89
CA ASP A 1181 -47.12 -51.21 -18.85
C ASP A 1181 -48.11 -50.27 -18.15
N GLU A 1182 -47.48 -49.49 -17.26
CA GLU A 1182 -47.48 -48.03 -17.05
C GLU A 1182 -48.75 -47.20 -16.79
N ASP A 1183 -48.51 -46.26 -15.85
CA ASP A 1183 -48.92 -44.87 -15.82
C ASP A 1183 -50.02 -44.34 -14.86
N VAL A 1184 -49.53 -43.65 -13.81
CA VAL A 1184 -49.68 -42.20 -13.52
C VAL A 1184 -50.90 -41.69 -12.70
N ILE A 1185 -50.57 -40.71 -11.83
CA ILE A 1185 -51.36 -39.66 -11.12
C ILE A 1185 -51.96 -39.94 -9.72
N ASN A 1186 -51.20 -39.48 -8.72
CA ASN A 1186 -51.49 -38.36 -7.79
C ASN A 1186 -52.91 -38.22 -7.15
N SER A 1187 -52.93 -38.17 -5.81
CA SER A 1187 -53.38 -37.02 -4.98
C SER A 1187 -54.17 -37.36 -3.70
N ASP A 1188 -53.73 -36.69 -2.64
CA ASP A 1188 -54.50 -36.00 -1.59
C ASP A 1188 -55.04 -36.71 -0.32
N SER A 1189 -54.48 -36.23 0.80
CA SER A 1189 -55.09 -35.76 2.06
C SER A 1189 -56.01 -36.66 2.92
N GLY A 1190 -55.82 -36.61 4.25
CA GLY A 1190 -56.86 -37.06 5.18
C GLY A 1190 -56.44 -37.37 6.63
N ASN A 1191 -56.35 -36.31 7.43
CA ASN A 1191 -56.13 -36.24 8.88
C ASN A 1191 -57.11 -37.09 9.75
N GLY A 1192 -56.71 -37.53 10.96
CA GLY A 1192 -57.68 -37.99 11.98
C GLY A 1192 -57.17 -38.85 13.14
N SER A 1193 -56.73 -38.21 14.22
CA SER A 1193 -56.37 -38.75 15.55
C SER A 1193 -57.51 -39.42 16.34
N ASN A 1194 -57.23 -40.47 17.13
CA ASN A 1194 -57.62 -40.53 18.56
C ASN A 1194 -56.97 -41.69 19.36
N SER A 1195 -57.09 -41.58 20.68
CA SER A 1195 -56.17 -41.92 21.77
C SER A 1195 -56.54 -43.14 22.64
N ASN A 1196 -55.63 -43.47 23.59
CA ASN A 1196 -55.73 -44.31 24.82
C ASN A 1196 -55.53 -45.84 24.66
N SER A 1197 -54.80 -46.58 25.51
CA SER A 1197 -54.18 -46.34 26.84
C SER A 1197 -53.33 -47.54 27.32
N ASN A 1198 -52.23 -47.26 28.05
CA ASN A 1198 -51.60 -48.00 29.17
C ASN A 1198 -51.34 -49.53 29.12
N SER A 1199 -50.07 -49.97 29.22
CA SER A 1199 -49.37 -50.23 30.51
C SER A 1199 -48.09 -51.11 30.38
N ASN A 1200 -47.11 -50.76 31.22
CA ASN A 1200 -46.09 -51.57 31.91
C ASN A 1200 -44.71 -51.95 31.32
N SER A 1201 -43.72 -51.51 32.13
CA SER A 1201 -42.42 -52.12 32.49
C SER A 1201 -41.36 -52.35 31.42
N GLY A 1202 -40.27 -51.56 31.52
CA GLY A 1202 -39.08 -51.69 30.69
C GLY A 1202 -37.97 -52.55 31.30
N SER A 1203 -37.14 -53.12 30.42
CA SER A 1203 -35.71 -52.81 30.35
C SER A 1203 -35.14 -53.30 29.01
N SER A 1204 -34.52 -52.36 28.29
CA SER A 1204 -33.42 -52.48 27.32
C SER A 1204 -33.53 -53.46 26.15
N GLY A 1205 -34.02 -52.94 25.04
CA GLY A 1205 -33.48 -53.20 23.70
C GLY A 1205 -33.60 -51.91 22.89
N ASN A 1206 -32.62 -51.59 22.04
CA ASN A 1206 -32.87 -51.43 20.60
C ASN A 1206 -31.70 -50.76 19.85
N PHE A 1207 -31.46 -51.31 18.65
CA PHE A 1207 -30.94 -50.62 17.48
C PHE A 1207 -31.82 -49.40 17.09
N LEU A 1208 -31.17 -48.45 16.41
CA LEU A 1208 -31.58 -47.16 15.79
C LEU A 1208 -32.93 -47.20 14.99
N PRO A 1209 -33.56 -46.07 14.52
CA PRO A 1209 -32.97 -44.76 14.16
C PRO A 1209 -33.87 -43.48 14.25
N SER A 1210 -33.32 -42.37 13.73
CA SER A 1210 -33.95 -41.20 13.06
C SER A 1210 -33.91 -39.84 13.77
N THR A 1211 -33.11 -38.98 13.13
CA THR A 1211 -32.82 -37.57 13.32
C THR A 1211 -33.93 -36.70 12.71
N ALA A 1212 -34.86 -36.19 13.52
CA ALA A 1212 -35.72 -35.05 13.13
C ALA A 1212 -36.31 -34.27 14.33
N THR A 1213 -35.72 -34.37 15.52
CA THR A 1213 -36.31 -33.75 16.74
C THR A 1213 -35.33 -32.87 17.54
N ASN A 1214 -34.06 -32.75 17.12
CA ASN A 1214 -33.07 -31.96 17.89
C ASN A 1214 -32.99 -30.47 17.55
N MET A 1215 -33.68 -29.98 16.51
CA MET A 1215 -33.72 -28.53 16.22
C MET A 1215 -34.68 -27.72 17.13
N PHE A 1216 -35.68 -28.35 17.75
CA PHE A 1216 -36.68 -27.62 18.54
C PHE A 1216 -36.24 -27.34 20.00
N ASN A 1217 -35.29 -28.11 20.51
CA ASN A 1217 -34.77 -27.94 21.88
C ASN A 1217 -33.66 -26.86 21.98
N MET A 1218 -32.90 -26.60 20.91
CA MET A 1218 -31.87 -25.54 20.91
C MET A 1218 -32.46 -24.11 20.85
N MET A 1219 -33.58 -23.89 20.15
CA MET A 1219 -34.22 -22.56 20.13
C MET A 1219 -34.82 -22.14 21.49
N THR A 1220 -35.12 -23.09 22.37
CA THR A 1220 -35.74 -22.81 23.67
C THR A 1220 -34.70 -22.43 24.75
N ILE A 1221 -33.43 -22.82 24.57
CA ILE A 1221 -32.32 -22.46 25.46
C ILE A 1221 -31.76 -21.05 25.13
N GLY A 1222 -31.75 -20.66 23.85
CA GLY A 1222 -31.35 -19.32 23.42
C GLY A 1222 -32.23 -18.19 23.99
N PHE A 1223 -33.54 -18.42 24.15
CA PHE A 1223 -34.46 -17.42 24.71
C PHE A 1223 -34.28 -17.19 26.23
N ILE A 1224 -33.73 -18.16 26.96
CA ILE A 1224 -33.49 -18.05 28.41
C ILE A 1224 -32.19 -17.27 28.69
N LEU A 1225 -31.18 -17.38 27.83
CA LEU A 1225 -29.91 -16.66 27.97
C LEU A 1225 -30.03 -15.16 27.66
N VAL A 1226 -30.86 -14.78 26.68
CA VAL A 1226 -31.16 -13.37 26.35
C VAL A 1226 -31.95 -12.69 27.48
N ALA A 1227 -32.83 -13.42 28.19
CA ALA A 1227 -33.57 -12.89 29.33
C ALA A 1227 -32.69 -12.68 30.58
N CYS A 1228 -31.64 -13.49 30.79
CA CYS A 1228 -30.69 -13.32 31.89
C CYS A 1228 -29.71 -12.16 31.67
N GLY A 1229 -29.28 -11.92 30.43
CA GLY A 1229 -28.42 -10.76 30.08
C GLY A 1229 -29.09 -9.40 30.31
N GLY A 1230 -30.39 -9.28 30.01
CA GLY A 1230 -31.16 -8.05 30.23
C GLY A 1230 -31.34 -7.67 31.71
N VAL A 1231 -31.39 -8.66 32.61
CA VAL A 1231 -31.53 -8.42 34.06
C VAL A 1231 -30.21 -7.97 34.69
N ILE A 1232 -29.06 -8.46 34.21
CA ILE A 1232 -27.72 -8.03 34.67
C ILE A 1232 -27.42 -6.59 34.22
N TYR A 1233 -27.83 -6.22 33.00
CA TYR A 1233 -27.71 -4.85 32.49
C TYR A 1233 -28.56 -3.83 33.29
N LEU A 1234 -29.77 -4.20 33.70
CA LEU A 1234 -30.65 -3.33 34.51
C LEU A 1234 -30.21 -3.18 35.97
N ILE A 1235 -29.55 -4.20 36.55
CA ILE A 1235 -29.00 -4.13 37.92
C ILE A 1235 -27.74 -3.24 37.96
N ARG A 1236 -26.86 -3.32 36.95
CA ARG A 1236 -25.68 -2.43 36.83
C ARG A 1236 -26.08 -0.96 36.58
N ARG A 1237 -27.16 -0.70 35.83
CA ARG A 1237 -27.65 0.67 35.58
C ARG A 1237 -28.30 1.32 36.82
N LYS A 1238 -28.88 0.55 37.75
CA LYS A 1238 -29.42 1.08 39.01
C LYS A 1238 -28.37 1.32 40.10
N GLN A 1239 -27.21 0.67 40.06
CA GLN A 1239 -26.12 0.95 41.00
C GLN A 1239 -25.32 2.22 40.65
N LYS A 1240 -25.25 2.62 39.37
CA LYS A 1240 -24.63 3.88 38.94
C LYS A 1240 -25.47 5.16 39.19
N GLN A 1241 -26.72 5.04 39.66
CA GLN A 1241 -27.58 6.19 40.04
C GLN A 1241 -27.68 6.41 41.56
N ALA A 1242 -26.91 5.68 42.38
CA ALA A 1242 -26.84 5.88 43.84
C ALA A 1242 -25.47 6.40 44.34
N GLN A 1243 -24.57 6.78 43.42
CA GLN A 1243 -23.31 7.49 43.71
C GLN A 1243 -23.07 8.60 42.68
N SER A 1244 -24.08 9.46 42.51
CA SER A 1244 -23.96 10.82 41.96
C SER A 1244 -24.91 11.73 42.73
#